data_AF-A0A542ZRA8-F1
#
_entry.id   AF-A0A542ZRA8-F1
#
_cell.length_a   1.000
_cell.length_b   1.000
_cell.length_c   1.000
_cell.angle_alpha   90.00
_cell.angle_beta   90.00
_cell.angle_gamma   90.00
#
_symmetry.space_group_name_H-M   'P 1'
#
loop_
_entity.id
_entity.type
_entity.pdbx_description
1 polymer ?
#
loop_
_entity_poly.entity_id
_entity_poly.type
_entity_poly.pdbx_seq_one_letter_code
_entity_poly.pdbx_strand_id
1 'polypeptide(L)'
;MNARRRRARDFTLIVWFVAAIIVAVAHRWVPEATWLMIHLVTLGALTHSILVWSEHFSRSLLKTRTTQASERAQRIRLGLLTAGSAMVLGGVPSSLWLLTLTGATIVSAAVLWHGLALWSDLRRALPGRFHITVRYYVTAAACLPVGATFGVLLARGLPEQWHARLLVAHTMVMLLGWVGLTVIGTLVTFWPTVLRTRMDERAELTTKRLWRPLVASIGVVLVGALWGVNAVAVIGLVVYVALVCWWGRTLLTPLRKKPLEEFAPASIGAAMVWFLISMGLTGWTVLTSDDGSLARAFPGLAAYWVGGFILQLLLGALSYLLPSMFGGGPRIVRAGGRWFNRWAGVRLTVVNAGLVVWMMQPPSWVRVTVSLAVLLAYTAFLPLLIGGVRACIIERRRREAGEPAKEPENTPALSGSGVVAGLAIVALVASLGFAITPDGRGEEVAAASDVTPTGRTLEVTVEARDMRFEPSRIEAEVGDQVVITVINTDEAMVHDLYIAGQQTPRLESGDSAVLDLGVVGESAEGWCTIVGHRQQGMTLDLVVTGSEAPGGQSENAHEGHGDHGASTPGDRMTFDPDAPLSASIDANAPKPTDEVDHRFTIESVNENLEVAPGVWQTRWVFRGGPEGIPNPGGSVGPTIRGRVGDTFEVTFVNNGDMGHSIDFHASNVAPDRPMRTIAPGERLVYRFTAHRAGAWLYHCGTMPMTAHIAGAMHGAVIIDPEDLAPADKEYILVQSEIYMEPGTGDSPESATPVDAARAAADTPDFVTFNGIADQYLQKPLPAQVGERVRFWVVAAGPNRGSAFHIVGAQFDTTYHEGAYQLKQGRDAFGSRDGGSQVLDVAVASGGFVETVFPEPGHYTMVDHAMANAERGARGIVEVTP
;
A
#
# COMPACT_ATOMS: atom_id res chain seq x y z
N MET A 1 -41.21 16.02 -21.30
CA MET A 1 -40.41 14.95 -20.64
C MET A 1 -40.94 14.70 -19.24
N ASN A 2 -41.25 13.46 -18.85
CA ASN A 2 -41.70 13.16 -17.48
C ASN A 2 -40.56 13.23 -16.46
N ALA A 3 -40.81 13.88 -15.32
CA ALA A 3 -39.82 14.07 -14.25
C ALA A 3 -39.35 12.76 -13.54
N ARG A 4 -39.98 11.62 -13.82
CA ARG A 4 -39.44 10.29 -13.47
C ARG A 4 -38.27 9.86 -14.38
N ARG A 5 -38.27 10.22 -15.67
CA ARG A 5 -37.26 9.74 -16.65
C ARG A 5 -35.90 10.44 -16.56
N ARG A 6 -35.84 11.69 -16.06
CA ARG A 6 -34.54 12.36 -15.81
C ARG A 6 -33.81 11.77 -14.59
N ARG A 7 -34.55 11.40 -13.54
CA ARG A 7 -33.99 10.87 -12.28
C ARG A 7 -33.05 9.69 -12.47
N ALA A 8 -33.44 8.66 -13.23
CA ALA A 8 -32.62 7.45 -13.40
C ALA A 8 -31.20 7.75 -13.94
N ARG A 9 -31.09 8.61 -14.97
CA ARG A 9 -29.82 9.05 -15.58
C ARG A 9 -28.89 9.70 -14.55
N ASP A 10 -29.47 10.48 -13.65
CA ASP A 10 -28.74 11.27 -12.65
C ASP A 10 -28.43 10.43 -11.39
N PHE A 11 -29.19 9.35 -11.14
CA PHE A 11 -28.92 8.38 -10.07
C PHE A 11 -27.76 7.43 -10.38
N THR A 12 -27.54 7.00 -11.64
CA THR A 12 -26.39 6.16 -12.02
C THR A 12 -25.05 6.78 -11.60
N LEU A 13 -24.94 8.10 -11.69
CA LEU A 13 -23.77 8.86 -11.25
C LEU A 13 -23.55 8.79 -9.72
N ILE A 14 -24.63 8.75 -8.93
CA ILE A 14 -24.56 8.58 -7.48
C ILE A 14 -24.11 7.14 -7.15
N VAL A 15 -24.57 6.13 -7.89
CA VAL A 15 -24.12 4.73 -7.72
C VAL A 15 -22.61 4.62 -7.93
N TRP A 16 -22.06 5.21 -9.00
CA TRP A 16 -20.61 5.21 -9.23
C TRP A 16 -19.81 5.89 -8.12
N PHE A 17 -20.27 7.04 -7.61
CA PHE A 17 -19.60 7.70 -6.48
C PHE A 17 -19.73 6.90 -5.17
N VAL A 18 -20.86 6.27 -4.88
CA VAL A 18 -21.03 5.44 -3.68
C VAL A 18 -20.14 4.20 -3.77
N ALA A 19 -20.07 3.52 -4.93
CA ALA A 19 -19.16 2.40 -5.14
C ALA A 19 -17.68 2.81 -4.99
N ALA A 20 -17.27 3.95 -5.55
CA ALA A 20 -15.92 4.48 -5.36
C ALA A 20 -15.59 4.77 -3.88
N ILE A 21 -16.56 5.24 -3.09
CA ILE A 21 -16.39 5.48 -1.66
C ILE A 21 -16.32 4.15 -0.87
N ILE A 22 -17.14 3.16 -1.22
CA ILE A 22 -17.09 1.83 -0.60
C ILE A 22 -15.71 1.19 -0.82
N VAL A 23 -15.20 1.18 -2.05
CA VAL A 23 -13.85 0.66 -2.34
C VAL A 23 -12.76 1.50 -1.64
N ALA A 24 -12.88 2.83 -1.60
CA ALA A 24 -11.91 3.68 -0.91
C ALA A 24 -11.86 3.44 0.61
N VAL A 25 -12.97 3.07 1.25
CA VAL A 25 -13.00 2.68 2.67
C VAL A 25 -12.53 1.23 2.85
N ALA A 26 -12.93 0.32 1.97
CA ALA A 26 -12.63 -1.11 2.04
C ALA A 26 -11.29 -1.51 1.37
N HIS A 27 -10.44 -0.55 0.98
CA HIS A 27 -9.30 -0.78 0.08
C HIS A 27 -8.26 -1.81 0.56
N ARG A 28 -8.24 -2.14 1.86
CA ARG A 28 -7.36 -3.18 2.43
C ARG A 28 -7.86 -4.61 2.23
N TRP A 29 -9.15 -4.79 1.91
CA TRP A 29 -9.80 -6.09 1.74
C TRP A 29 -10.36 -6.30 0.32
N VAL A 30 -9.98 -5.43 -0.62
CA VAL A 30 -10.48 -5.44 -2.00
C VAL A 30 -9.29 -5.58 -2.95
N PRO A 31 -9.18 -6.69 -3.71
CA PRO A 31 -8.18 -6.83 -4.77
C PRO A 31 -8.21 -5.65 -5.73
N GLU A 32 -7.03 -5.21 -6.19
CA GLU A 32 -6.89 -4.10 -7.15
C GLU A 32 -7.63 -2.80 -6.76
N ALA A 33 -7.78 -2.52 -5.45
CA ALA A 33 -8.54 -1.36 -4.95
C ALA A 33 -8.11 -0.02 -5.58
N THR A 34 -6.80 0.17 -5.84
CA THR A 34 -6.27 1.37 -6.51
C THR A 34 -6.77 1.48 -7.95
N TRP A 35 -6.66 0.40 -8.74
CA TRP A 35 -7.18 0.34 -10.10
C TRP A 35 -8.70 0.55 -10.12
N LEU A 36 -9.43 -0.07 -9.19
CA LEU A 36 -10.88 0.07 -9.03
C LEU A 36 -11.29 1.51 -8.74
N MET A 37 -10.67 2.17 -7.76
CA MET A 37 -10.97 3.57 -7.43
C MET A 37 -10.78 4.49 -8.64
N ILE A 38 -9.70 4.28 -9.40
CA ILE A 38 -9.44 5.02 -10.64
C ILE A 38 -10.60 4.79 -11.62
N HIS A 39 -10.94 3.55 -11.94
CA HIS A 39 -11.90 3.24 -12.99
C HIS A 39 -13.37 3.49 -12.60
N LEU A 40 -13.75 3.34 -11.33
CA LEU A 40 -15.06 3.75 -10.82
C LEU A 40 -15.30 5.26 -11.02
N VAL A 41 -14.25 6.07 -10.88
CA VAL A 41 -14.30 7.52 -11.16
C VAL A 41 -14.20 7.83 -12.65
N THR A 42 -13.27 7.22 -13.40
CA THR A 42 -12.98 7.59 -14.80
C THR A 42 -13.88 6.89 -15.83
N LEU A 43 -14.00 5.57 -15.77
CA LEU A 43 -14.85 4.74 -16.64
C LEU A 43 -16.32 4.73 -16.18
N GLY A 44 -16.57 4.81 -14.86
CA GLY A 44 -17.89 5.00 -14.29
C GLY A 44 -18.37 6.46 -14.35
N ALA A 45 -18.09 7.22 -13.28
CA ALA A 45 -18.70 8.54 -13.05
C ALA A 45 -18.41 9.59 -14.14
N LEU A 46 -17.14 9.71 -14.58
CA LEU A 46 -16.71 10.71 -15.56
C LEU A 46 -17.20 10.36 -16.96
N THR A 47 -16.96 9.14 -17.46
CA THR A 47 -17.36 8.74 -18.82
C THR A 47 -18.88 8.77 -19.01
N HIS A 48 -19.67 8.35 -18.00
CA HIS A 48 -21.13 8.54 -17.98
C HIS A 48 -21.51 10.02 -18.08
N SER A 49 -20.83 10.88 -17.31
CA SER A 49 -21.04 12.33 -17.35
C SER A 49 -20.65 12.95 -18.70
N ILE A 50 -19.57 12.50 -19.33
CA ILE A 50 -19.16 12.96 -20.66
C ILE A 50 -20.24 12.63 -21.69
N LEU A 51 -20.78 11.40 -21.73
CA LEU A 51 -21.86 11.04 -22.66
C LEU A 51 -23.12 11.88 -22.41
N VAL A 52 -23.50 12.07 -21.15
CA VAL A 52 -24.68 12.88 -20.78
C VAL A 52 -24.53 14.35 -21.19
N TRP A 53 -23.40 14.98 -20.89
CA TRP A 53 -23.22 16.43 -21.05
C TRP A 53 -22.71 16.83 -22.44
N SER A 54 -21.86 16.05 -23.11
CA SER A 54 -21.46 16.33 -24.50
C SER A 54 -22.65 16.27 -25.45
N GLU A 55 -23.63 15.37 -25.23
CA GLU A 55 -24.90 15.36 -25.99
C GLU A 55 -25.74 16.61 -25.71
N HIS A 56 -25.80 17.04 -24.45
CA HIS A 56 -26.53 18.24 -24.04
C HIS A 56 -25.93 19.50 -24.67
N PHE A 57 -24.62 19.71 -24.51
CA PHE A 57 -23.90 20.84 -25.10
C PHE A 57 -23.97 20.83 -26.62
N SER A 58 -23.79 19.67 -27.26
CA SER A 58 -23.89 19.56 -28.73
C SER A 58 -25.27 20.00 -29.23
N ARG A 59 -26.36 19.52 -28.62
CA ARG A 59 -27.73 19.96 -28.98
C ARG A 59 -27.93 21.46 -28.75
N SER A 60 -27.41 22.01 -27.65
CA SER A 60 -27.51 23.44 -27.36
C SER A 60 -26.72 24.32 -28.34
N LEU A 61 -25.52 23.90 -28.75
CA LEU A 61 -24.66 24.65 -29.68
C LEU A 61 -25.13 24.52 -31.15
N LEU A 62 -25.54 23.32 -31.56
CA LEU A 62 -26.05 23.02 -32.91
C LEU A 62 -27.54 23.37 -33.08
N LYS A 63 -28.23 23.73 -32.00
CA LYS A 63 -29.68 24.02 -31.93
C LYS A 63 -30.58 22.85 -32.39
N THR A 64 -30.10 21.60 -32.32
CA THR A 64 -30.86 20.41 -32.72
C THR A 64 -31.91 20.03 -31.67
N ARG A 65 -33.11 19.62 -32.11
CA ARG A 65 -34.23 19.27 -31.22
C ARG A 65 -34.14 17.82 -30.75
N THR A 66 -34.36 17.59 -29.45
CA THR A 66 -34.50 16.24 -28.90
C THR A 66 -35.78 15.57 -29.38
N THR A 67 -35.68 14.40 -30.03
CA THR A 67 -36.82 13.55 -30.43
C THR A 67 -36.96 12.36 -29.48
N GLN A 68 -38.15 11.74 -29.39
CA GLN A 68 -38.34 10.54 -28.56
C GLN A 68 -37.40 9.38 -28.97
N ALA A 69 -37.11 9.25 -30.27
CA ALA A 69 -36.13 8.29 -30.79
C ALA A 69 -34.72 8.59 -30.24
N SER A 70 -34.30 9.86 -30.24
CA SER A 70 -33.00 10.25 -29.67
C SER A 70 -32.94 10.03 -28.14
N GLU A 71 -34.03 10.29 -27.41
CA GLU A 71 -34.11 9.96 -25.96
C GLU A 71 -34.09 8.45 -25.69
N ARG A 72 -34.51 7.60 -26.65
CA ARG A 72 -34.39 6.14 -26.55
C ARG A 72 -32.95 5.70 -26.84
N ALA A 73 -32.35 6.19 -27.92
CA ALA A 73 -30.97 5.89 -28.29
C ALA A 73 -29.96 6.30 -27.19
N GLN A 74 -30.07 7.51 -26.63
CA GLN A 74 -29.21 7.95 -25.53
C GLN A 74 -29.31 7.04 -24.30
N ARG A 75 -30.52 6.60 -23.93
CA ARG A 75 -30.70 5.68 -22.79
C ARG A 75 -30.15 4.28 -23.06
N ILE A 76 -30.23 3.78 -24.29
CA ILE A 76 -29.61 2.50 -24.66
C ILE A 76 -28.07 2.64 -24.56
N ARG A 77 -27.48 3.71 -25.12
CA ARG A 77 -26.02 3.97 -24.97
C ARG A 77 -25.55 4.04 -23.53
N LEU A 78 -26.28 4.75 -22.65
CA LEU A 78 -25.93 4.84 -21.23
C LEU A 78 -26.14 3.51 -20.49
N GLY A 79 -27.13 2.71 -20.88
CA GLY A 79 -27.31 1.35 -20.36
C GLY A 79 -26.16 0.42 -20.77
N LEU A 80 -25.79 0.43 -22.05
CA LEU A 80 -24.62 -0.31 -22.57
C LEU A 80 -23.32 0.13 -21.89
N LEU A 81 -23.08 1.44 -21.77
CA LEU A 81 -21.94 1.97 -21.00
C LEU A 81 -21.97 1.45 -19.56
N THR A 82 -23.11 1.50 -18.86
CA THR A 82 -23.19 1.06 -17.46
C THR A 82 -22.89 -0.43 -17.32
N ALA A 83 -23.47 -1.27 -18.18
CA ALA A 83 -23.25 -2.71 -18.18
C ALA A 83 -21.81 -3.07 -18.56
N GLY A 84 -21.28 -2.51 -19.65
CA GLY A 84 -19.91 -2.77 -20.09
C GLY A 84 -18.86 -2.25 -19.10
N SER A 85 -19.10 -1.09 -18.46
CA SER A 85 -18.23 -0.62 -17.38
C SER A 85 -18.30 -1.54 -16.17
N ALA A 86 -19.48 -2.04 -15.77
CA ALA A 86 -19.60 -3.01 -14.67
C ALA A 86 -18.88 -4.33 -14.99
N MET A 87 -18.95 -4.81 -16.24
CA MET A 87 -18.23 -5.99 -16.72
C MET A 87 -16.70 -5.80 -16.72
N VAL A 88 -16.19 -4.59 -16.99
CA VAL A 88 -14.75 -4.27 -16.85
C VAL A 88 -14.35 -4.09 -15.37
N LEU A 89 -15.25 -3.57 -14.53
CA LEU A 89 -14.96 -3.22 -13.13
C LEU A 89 -15.05 -4.40 -12.17
N GLY A 90 -15.99 -5.33 -12.36
CA GLY A 90 -15.83 -6.68 -11.80
C GLY A 90 -14.75 -7.47 -12.54
N GLY A 91 -14.41 -7.05 -13.75
CA GLY A 91 -13.59 -7.80 -14.68
C GLY A 91 -12.11 -7.88 -14.31
N VAL A 92 -11.47 -6.72 -14.14
CA VAL A 92 -10.01 -6.65 -13.87
C VAL A 92 -9.58 -7.09 -12.47
N PRO A 93 -10.28 -6.75 -11.36
CA PRO A 93 -9.80 -7.06 -10.00
C PRO A 93 -9.83 -8.54 -9.69
N SER A 94 -10.90 -9.17 -10.17
CA SER A 94 -11.10 -10.59 -10.16
C SER A 94 -10.25 -11.26 -11.25
N SER A 95 -10.20 -10.69 -12.47
CA SER A 95 -9.37 -11.00 -13.65
C SER A 95 -9.91 -11.61 -15.01
N LEU A 96 -11.17 -11.81 -15.46
CA LEU A 96 -11.44 -12.51 -16.76
C LEU A 96 -11.05 -11.55 -17.86
N TRP A 97 -10.09 -12.00 -18.65
CA TRP A 97 -9.83 -11.35 -19.91
C TRP A 97 -11.07 -11.37 -20.81
N LEU A 98 -11.91 -12.41 -20.77
CA LEU A 98 -13.14 -12.48 -21.57
C LEU A 98 -14.27 -11.54 -21.09
N LEU A 99 -14.50 -11.39 -19.77
CA LEU A 99 -15.50 -10.43 -19.29
C LEU A 99 -15.01 -8.99 -19.51
N THR A 100 -13.73 -8.73 -19.23
CA THR A 100 -13.06 -7.46 -19.46
C THR A 100 -13.09 -7.07 -20.95
N LEU A 101 -12.71 -7.97 -21.87
CA LEU A 101 -12.83 -7.78 -23.32
C LEU A 101 -14.26 -7.47 -23.73
N THR A 102 -15.23 -8.26 -23.26
CA THR A 102 -16.64 -8.11 -23.64
C THR A 102 -17.19 -6.78 -23.13
N GLY A 103 -16.91 -6.42 -21.88
CA GLY A 103 -17.29 -5.15 -21.27
C GLY A 103 -16.68 -3.96 -21.99
N ALA A 104 -15.37 -3.99 -22.24
CA ALA A 104 -14.65 -2.93 -22.96
C ALA A 104 -15.10 -2.79 -24.41
N THR A 105 -15.50 -3.88 -25.07
CA THR A 105 -16.10 -3.89 -26.41
C THR A 105 -17.48 -3.22 -26.39
N ILE A 106 -18.32 -3.54 -25.40
CA ILE A 106 -19.64 -2.91 -25.19
C ILE A 106 -19.48 -1.40 -24.91
N VAL A 107 -18.53 -1.00 -24.06
CA VAL A 107 -18.21 0.42 -23.79
C VAL A 107 -17.77 1.10 -25.09
N SER A 108 -16.80 0.52 -25.81
CA SER A 108 -16.27 1.09 -27.05
C SER A 108 -17.35 1.26 -28.12
N ALA A 109 -18.24 0.28 -28.28
CA ALA A 109 -19.39 0.37 -29.17
C ALA A 109 -20.38 1.47 -28.75
N ALA A 110 -20.66 1.61 -27.46
CA ALA A 110 -21.53 2.66 -26.93
C ALA A 110 -20.94 4.08 -27.16
N VAL A 111 -19.62 4.24 -26.98
CA VAL A 111 -18.91 5.51 -27.16
C VAL A 111 -18.72 5.85 -28.65
N LEU A 112 -18.43 4.87 -29.52
CA LEU A 112 -18.41 5.07 -30.97
C LEU A 112 -19.79 5.45 -31.51
N TRP A 113 -20.86 4.77 -31.08
CA TRP A 113 -22.23 5.15 -31.44
C TRP A 113 -22.59 6.56 -30.93
N HIS A 114 -22.05 6.97 -29.78
CA HIS A 114 -22.17 8.34 -29.29
C HIS A 114 -21.46 9.34 -30.21
N GLY A 115 -20.18 9.12 -30.52
CA GLY A 115 -19.40 9.96 -31.45
C GLY A 115 -20.03 10.06 -32.84
N LEU A 116 -20.49 8.95 -33.41
CA LEU A 116 -21.20 8.91 -34.69
C LEU A 116 -22.52 9.68 -34.67
N ALA A 117 -23.24 9.68 -33.54
CA ALA A 117 -24.45 10.49 -33.39
C ALA A 117 -24.13 11.99 -33.30
N LEU A 118 -23.10 12.40 -32.55
CA LEU A 118 -22.64 13.79 -32.52
C LEU A 118 -22.14 14.27 -33.90
N TRP A 119 -21.45 13.40 -34.65
CA TRP A 119 -21.02 13.66 -36.02
C TRP A 119 -22.19 13.76 -37.01
N SER A 120 -23.25 12.97 -36.81
CA SER A 120 -24.49 13.05 -37.60
C SER A 120 -25.24 14.37 -37.36
N ASP A 121 -25.41 14.77 -36.10
CA ASP A 121 -26.01 16.06 -35.74
C ASP A 121 -25.15 17.22 -36.27
N LEU A 122 -23.82 17.14 -36.16
CA LEU A 122 -22.89 18.15 -36.68
C LEU A 122 -22.95 18.32 -38.21
N ARG A 123 -23.14 17.22 -38.97
CA ARG A 123 -23.31 17.26 -40.42
C ARG A 123 -24.70 17.76 -40.87
N ARG A 124 -25.70 17.76 -39.98
CA ARG A 124 -27.07 18.20 -40.25
C ARG A 124 -27.36 19.64 -39.79
N ALA A 125 -26.52 20.20 -38.93
CA ALA A 125 -26.68 21.55 -38.38
C ALA A 125 -26.16 22.64 -39.33
N LEU A 126 -26.91 23.76 -39.41
CA LEU A 126 -26.47 24.97 -40.12
C LEU A 126 -25.18 25.53 -39.49
N PRO A 127 -24.18 26.02 -40.27
CA PRO A 127 -22.89 26.46 -39.75
C PRO A 127 -22.98 27.47 -38.60
N GLY A 128 -22.34 27.15 -37.47
CA GLY A 128 -22.40 27.94 -36.24
C GLY A 128 -21.05 28.08 -35.51
N ARG A 129 -20.93 29.15 -34.75
CA ARG A 129 -19.70 29.68 -34.11
C ARG A 129 -18.90 28.67 -33.27
N PHE A 130 -19.55 27.63 -32.73
CA PHE A 130 -18.91 26.62 -31.87
C PHE A 130 -19.05 25.18 -32.39
N HIS A 131 -19.24 25.00 -33.71
CA HIS A 131 -19.20 23.67 -34.34
C HIS A 131 -17.87 22.94 -34.13
N ILE A 132 -16.79 23.67 -33.80
CA ILE A 132 -15.50 23.10 -33.41
C ILE A 132 -15.58 22.30 -32.10
N THR A 133 -16.33 22.74 -31.08
CA THR A 133 -16.51 22.01 -29.81
C THR A 133 -17.05 20.60 -30.03
N VAL A 134 -18.00 20.44 -30.97
CA VAL A 134 -18.54 19.11 -31.30
C VAL A 134 -17.49 18.23 -32.01
N ARG A 135 -16.56 18.80 -32.78
CA ARG A 135 -15.43 18.04 -33.34
C ARG A 135 -14.48 17.54 -32.26
N TYR A 136 -14.22 18.33 -31.21
CA TYR A 136 -13.43 17.86 -30.06
C TYR A 136 -14.11 16.64 -29.39
N TYR A 137 -15.43 16.66 -29.17
CA TYR A 137 -16.16 15.48 -28.64
C TYR A 137 -16.11 14.27 -29.58
N VAL A 138 -16.23 14.48 -30.90
CA VAL A 138 -16.15 13.38 -31.89
C VAL A 138 -14.75 12.78 -31.95
N THR A 139 -13.68 13.60 -31.89
CA THR A 139 -12.31 13.08 -31.83
C THR A 139 -12.03 12.39 -30.50
N ALA A 140 -12.47 12.96 -29.37
CA ALA A 140 -12.36 12.30 -28.06
C ALA A 140 -13.02 10.91 -28.06
N ALA A 141 -14.23 10.78 -28.63
CA ALA A 141 -14.94 9.51 -28.74
C ALA A 141 -14.24 8.48 -29.65
N ALA A 142 -13.30 8.89 -30.49
CA ALA A 142 -12.41 7.99 -31.24
C ALA A 142 -11.13 7.62 -30.46
N CYS A 143 -10.73 8.42 -29.47
CA CYS A 143 -9.61 8.12 -28.57
C CYS A 143 -9.95 7.02 -27.54
N LEU A 144 -11.19 6.99 -27.03
CA LEU A 144 -11.58 6.01 -26.01
C LEU A 144 -11.43 4.55 -26.47
N PRO A 145 -11.88 4.12 -27.67
CA PRO A 145 -11.68 2.74 -28.14
C PRO A 145 -10.20 2.34 -28.18
N VAL A 146 -9.32 3.25 -28.59
CA VAL A 146 -7.86 3.01 -28.62
C VAL A 146 -7.34 2.77 -27.20
N GLY A 147 -7.76 3.60 -26.24
CA GLY A 147 -7.44 3.41 -24.83
C GLY A 147 -8.05 2.14 -24.24
N ALA A 148 -9.29 1.79 -24.60
CA ALA A 148 -9.94 0.57 -24.17
C ALA A 148 -9.24 -0.68 -24.73
N THR A 149 -8.78 -0.66 -25.99
CA THR A 149 -7.93 -1.74 -26.54
C THR A 149 -6.63 -1.87 -25.75
N PHE A 150 -5.90 -0.78 -25.47
CA PHE A 150 -4.71 -0.85 -24.61
C PHE A 150 -5.04 -1.33 -23.19
N GLY A 151 -6.20 -0.96 -22.65
CA GLY A 151 -6.68 -1.42 -21.35
C GLY A 151 -6.96 -2.93 -21.32
N VAL A 152 -7.58 -3.48 -22.37
CA VAL A 152 -7.82 -4.92 -22.56
C VAL A 152 -6.54 -5.70 -22.84
N LEU A 153 -5.51 -5.06 -23.41
CA LEU A 153 -4.20 -5.66 -23.60
C LEU A 153 -3.38 -5.67 -22.30
N LEU A 154 -3.31 -4.56 -21.57
CA LEU A 154 -2.73 -4.46 -20.22
C LEU A 154 -3.32 -5.49 -19.27
N ALA A 155 -4.65 -5.48 -19.22
CA ALA A 155 -5.46 -6.45 -18.53
C ALA A 155 -4.95 -7.87 -18.79
N ARG A 156 -4.65 -8.23 -20.04
CA ARG A 156 -4.27 -9.60 -20.42
C ARG A 156 -3.01 -10.15 -19.71
N GLY A 157 -2.20 -9.36 -19.03
CA GLY A 157 -1.02 -9.87 -18.31
C GLY A 157 0.15 -10.08 -19.27
N LEU A 158 0.64 -8.97 -19.82
CA LEU A 158 1.72 -8.95 -20.79
C LEU A 158 3.10 -8.90 -20.11
N PRO A 159 4.18 -9.33 -20.79
CA PRO A 159 5.56 -9.11 -20.34
C PRO A 159 5.80 -7.63 -19.98
N GLU A 160 6.58 -7.40 -18.92
CA GLU A 160 6.76 -6.09 -18.25
C GLU A 160 6.99 -4.94 -19.23
N GLN A 161 7.87 -5.14 -20.23
CA GLN A 161 8.21 -4.12 -21.22
C GLN A 161 7.00 -3.66 -22.07
N TRP A 162 6.10 -4.57 -22.43
CA TRP A 162 4.85 -4.21 -23.13
C TRP A 162 3.80 -3.66 -22.18
N HIS A 163 3.76 -4.16 -20.93
CA HIS A 163 2.90 -3.60 -19.88
C HIS A 163 3.19 -2.10 -19.69
N ALA A 164 4.45 -1.72 -19.45
CA ALA A 164 4.85 -0.32 -19.25
C ALA A 164 4.43 0.61 -20.40
N ARG A 165 4.76 0.22 -21.64
CA ARG A 165 4.48 1.00 -22.85
C ARG A 165 2.98 1.17 -23.10
N LEU A 166 2.21 0.09 -22.91
CA LEU A 166 0.76 0.15 -23.01
C LEU A 166 0.13 0.93 -21.84
N LEU A 167 0.73 0.95 -20.65
CA LEU A 167 0.25 1.71 -19.49
C LEU A 167 0.38 3.21 -19.74
N VAL A 168 1.51 3.67 -20.28
CA VAL A 168 1.66 5.05 -20.76
C VAL A 168 0.67 5.33 -21.89
N ALA A 169 0.59 4.46 -22.92
CA ALA A 169 -0.27 4.69 -24.08
C ALA A 169 -1.76 4.76 -23.72
N HIS A 170 -2.25 3.83 -22.89
CA HIS A 170 -3.60 3.82 -22.31
C HIS A 170 -3.87 5.10 -21.53
N THR A 171 -3.03 5.38 -20.54
CA THR A 171 -3.24 6.50 -19.61
C THR A 171 -3.22 7.83 -20.37
N MET A 172 -2.32 8.01 -21.35
CA MET A 172 -2.23 9.23 -22.14
C MET A 172 -3.35 9.37 -23.17
N VAL A 173 -3.77 8.32 -23.89
CA VAL A 173 -4.91 8.44 -24.83
C VAL A 173 -6.24 8.67 -24.10
N MET A 174 -6.40 8.14 -22.89
CA MET A 174 -7.57 8.38 -22.06
C MET A 174 -7.55 9.78 -21.44
N LEU A 175 -6.44 10.22 -20.82
CA LEU A 175 -6.35 11.53 -20.17
C LEU A 175 -6.27 12.71 -21.14
N LEU A 176 -5.49 12.60 -22.22
CA LEU A 176 -5.30 13.69 -23.19
C LEU A 176 -6.34 13.63 -24.31
N GLY A 177 -6.66 12.42 -24.79
CA GLY A 177 -7.63 12.19 -25.86
C GLY A 177 -9.08 12.21 -25.37
N TRP A 178 -9.52 11.19 -24.64
CA TRP A 178 -10.92 11.08 -24.21
C TRP A 178 -11.35 12.22 -23.27
N VAL A 179 -10.59 12.45 -22.20
CA VAL A 179 -10.88 13.51 -21.22
C VAL A 179 -10.40 14.87 -21.74
N GLY A 180 -9.12 15.02 -22.05
CA GLY A 180 -8.50 16.31 -22.39
C GLY A 180 -9.18 17.05 -23.54
N LEU A 181 -9.39 16.40 -24.69
CA LEU A 181 -10.10 17.03 -25.82
C LEU A 181 -11.56 17.39 -25.45
N THR A 182 -12.26 16.53 -24.70
CA THR A 182 -13.62 16.83 -24.22
C THR A 182 -13.64 18.07 -23.33
N VAL A 183 -12.68 18.18 -22.41
CA VAL A 183 -12.58 19.29 -21.45
C VAL A 183 -12.21 20.60 -22.16
N ILE A 184 -11.24 20.56 -23.07
CA ILE A 184 -10.85 21.70 -23.92
C ILE A 184 -12.04 22.17 -24.77
N GLY A 185 -12.75 21.25 -25.43
CA GLY A 185 -13.95 21.57 -26.22
C GLY A 185 -15.07 22.20 -25.39
N THR A 186 -15.27 21.71 -24.16
CA THR A 186 -16.33 22.17 -23.23
C THR A 186 -16.02 23.56 -22.66
N LEU A 187 -14.83 23.75 -22.08
CA LEU A 187 -14.50 24.91 -21.26
C LEU A 187 -14.53 26.23 -22.03
N VAL A 188 -14.26 26.23 -23.34
CA VAL A 188 -14.38 27.41 -24.23
C VAL A 188 -15.71 28.14 -24.05
N THR A 189 -16.82 27.40 -23.97
CA THR A 189 -18.15 27.97 -23.74
C THR A 189 -18.63 27.84 -22.30
N PHE A 190 -18.19 26.80 -21.58
CA PHE A 190 -18.68 26.51 -20.23
C PHE A 190 -18.04 27.41 -19.16
N TRP A 191 -16.73 27.67 -19.23
CA TRP A 191 -16.01 28.53 -18.27
C TRP A 191 -16.61 29.95 -18.14
N PRO A 192 -16.80 30.73 -19.21
CA PRO A 192 -17.46 32.04 -19.10
C PRO A 192 -18.94 31.93 -18.67
N THR A 193 -19.62 30.82 -18.97
CA THR A 193 -21.00 30.56 -18.54
C THR A 193 -21.11 30.34 -17.03
N VAL A 194 -20.19 29.57 -16.43
CA VAL A 194 -20.12 29.34 -14.98
C VAL A 194 -19.72 30.62 -14.25
N LEU A 195 -18.72 31.36 -14.76
CA LEU A 195 -18.32 32.68 -14.23
C LEU A 195 -19.40 33.77 -14.43
N ARG A 196 -20.36 33.56 -15.33
CA ARG A 196 -21.38 34.54 -15.78
C ARG A 196 -20.76 35.80 -16.40
N THR A 197 -19.71 35.61 -17.22
CA THR A 197 -18.93 36.67 -17.88
C THR A 197 -18.98 36.52 -19.41
N ARG A 198 -18.53 37.53 -20.16
CA ARG A 198 -18.37 37.42 -21.61
C ARG A 198 -17.11 36.61 -21.95
N MET A 199 -17.25 35.61 -22.82
CA MET A 199 -16.17 34.83 -23.44
C MET A 199 -15.15 35.76 -24.13
N ASP A 200 -13.87 35.35 -24.18
CA ASP A 200 -12.84 36.02 -24.97
C ASP A 200 -13.09 35.88 -26.48
N GLU A 201 -12.95 36.97 -27.23
CA GLU A 201 -13.22 37.02 -28.68
C GLU A 201 -12.32 36.08 -29.49
N ARG A 202 -11.12 35.77 -28.99
CA ARG A 202 -10.13 34.89 -29.61
C ARG A 202 -10.43 33.41 -29.40
N ALA A 203 -11.30 33.06 -28.43
CA ALA A 203 -11.49 31.68 -27.98
C ALA A 203 -11.92 30.73 -29.11
N GLU A 204 -12.82 31.15 -29.98
CA GLU A 204 -13.23 30.40 -31.18
C GLU A 204 -12.06 30.11 -32.12
N LEU A 205 -11.33 31.15 -32.54
CA LEU A 205 -10.26 31.06 -33.52
C LEU A 205 -9.09 30.22 -33.00
N THR A 206 -8.72 30.42 -31.74
CA THR A 206 -7.69 29.64 -31.04
C THR A 206 -8.07 28.16 -30.98
N THR A 207 -9.30 27.85 -30.53
CA THR A 207 -9.81 26.46 -30.48
C THR A 207 -9.86 25.80 -31.87
N LYS A 208 -10.24 26.55 -32.90
CA LYS A 208 -10.24 26.07 -34.29
C LYS A 208 -8.84 25.79 -34.85
N ARG A 209 -7.83 26.56 -34.44
CA ARG A 209 -6.42 26.38 -34.86
C ARG A 209 -5.75 25.21 -34.14
N LEU A 210 -5.96 25.07 -32.83
CA LEU A 210 -5.19 24.13 -31.99
C LEU A 210 -5.72 22.68 -32.01
N TRP A 211 -6.94 22.43 -32.50
CA TRP A 211 -7.52 21.09 -32.63
C TRP A 211 -6.58 20.07 -33.30
N ARG A 212 -6.04 20.39 -34.49
CA ARG A 212 -5.15 19.47 -35.22
C ARG A 212 -3.79 19.29 -34.51
N PRO A 213 -3.07 20.35 -34.08
CA PRO A 213 -1.87 20.22 -33.26
C PRO A 213 -2.04 19.37 -32.00
N LEU A 214 -3.15 19.53 -31.26
CA LEU A 214 -3.41 18.73 -30.04
C LEU A 214 -3.53 17.24 -30.37
N VAL A 215 -4.31 16.89 -31.39
CA VAL A 215 -4.47 15.50 -31.86
C VAL A 215 -3.14 14.93 -32.37
N ALA A 216 -2.35 15.74 -33.10
CA ALA A 216 -1.02 15.34 -33.55
C ALA A 216 -0.05 15.10 -32.38
N SER A 217 -0.07 15.96 -31.35
CA SER A 217 0.75 15.76 -30.14
C SER A 217 0.37 14.51 -29.37
N ILE A 218 -0.94 14.17 -29.26
CA ILE A 218 -1.37 12.87 -28.71
C ILE A 218 -0.80 11.72 -29.56
N GLY A 219 -0.84 11.84 -30.89
CA GLY A 219 -0.21 10.87 -31.80
C GLY A 219 1.28 10.69 -31.54
N VAL A 220 2.03 11.77 -31.31
CA VAL A 220 3.47 11.73 -30.95
C VAL A 220 3.69 11.06 -29.59
N VAL A 221 2.83 11.32 -28.59
CA VAL A 221 2.90 10.63 -27.29
C VAL A 221 2.73 9.12 -27.45
N LEU A 222 1.74 8.69 -28.24
CA LEU A 222 1.46 7.27 -28.46
C LEU A 222 2.52 6.57 -29.31
N VAL A 223 3.06 7.24 -30.34
CA VAL A 223 4.21 6.75 -31.11
C VAL A 223 5.42 6.60 -30.19
N GLY A 224 5.76 7.61 -29.40
CA GLY A 224 6.87 7.55 -28.45
C GLY A 224 6.74 6.40 -27.45
N ALA A 225 5.57 6.27 -26.82
CA ALA A 225 5.30 5.20 -25.85
C ALA A 225 5.35 3.80 -26.47
N LEU A 226 4.66 3.57 -27.59
CA LEU A 226 4.58 2.24 -28.21
C LEU A 226 5.90 1.77 -28.84
N TRP A 227 6.76 2.70 -29.28
CA TRP A 227 8.13 2.38 -29.73
C TRP A 227 9.17 2.33 -28.59
N GLY A 228 8.79 2.57 -27.33
CA GLY A 228 9.73 2.61 -26.20
C GLY A 228 10.69 3.81 -26.21
N VAL A 229 10.37 4.87 -26.96
CA VAL A 229 11.20 6.08 -27.07
C VAL A 229 10.61 7.17 -26.18
N ASN A 230 10.87 7.05 -24.88
CA ASN A 230 10.36 7.93 -23.83
C ASN A 230 10.60 9.42 -24.10
N ALA A 231 11.76 9.80 -24.65
CA ALA A 231 12.04 11.17 -25.06
C ALA A 231 11.06 11.71 -26.13
N VAL A 232 10.63 10.89 -27.08
CA VAL A 232 9.62 11.27 -28.09
C VAL A 232 8.24 11.40 -27.45
N ALA A 233 7.89 10.51 -26.51
CA ALA A 233 6.65 10.61 -25.75
C ALA A 233 6.59 11.95 -24.99
N VAL A 234 7.67 12.29 -24.28
CA VAL A 234 7.79 13.53 -23.49
C VAL A 234 7.79 14.78 -24.37
N ILE A 235 8.41 14.75 -25.56
CA ILE A 235 8.27 15.83 -26.55
C ILE A 235 6.79 16.03 -26.93
N GLY A 236 6.04 14.94 -27.14
CA GLY A 236 4.59 14.97 -27.35
C GLY A 236 3.84 15.63 -26.18
N LEU A 237 4.18 15.31 -24.94
CA LEU A 237 3.60 15.91 -23.73
C LEU A 237 3.90 17.41 -23.62
N VAL A 238 5.17 17.82 -23.82
CA VAL A 238 5.60 19.23 -23.78
C VAL A 238 4.88 20.05 -24.85
N VAL A 239 4.73 19.51 -26.07
CA VAL A 239 3.94 20.15 -27.13
C VAL A 239 2.46 20.25 -26.74
N TYR A 240 1.85 19.19 -26.20
CA TYR A 240 0.46 19.23 -25.74
C TYR A 240 0.25 20.31 -24.66
N VAL A 241 1.12 20.37 -23.65
CA VAL A 241 1.09 21.38 -22.59
C VAL A 241 1.27 22.79 -23.16
N ALA A 242 2.20 23.02 -24.09
CA ALA A 242 2.39 24.32 -24.73
C ALA A 242 1.13 24.78 -25.51
N LEU A 243 0.47 23.86 -26.21
CA LEU A 243 -0.79 24.13 -26.93
C LEU A 243 -1.95 24.43 -25.95
N VAL A 244 -2.07 23.67 -24.86
CA VAL A 244 -3.06 23.92 -23.80
C VAL A 244 -2.81 25.25 -23.09
N CYS A 245 -1.57 25.59 -22.78
CA CYS A 245 -1.21 26.88 -22.19
C CYS A 245 -1.50 28.06 -23.13
N TRP A 246 -1.30 27.90 -24.45
CA TRP A 246 -1.70 28.91 -25.43
C TRP A 246 -3.23 29.07 -25.49
N TRP A 247 -3.98 27.96 -25.54
CA TRP A 247 -5.44 27.96 -25.49
C TRP A 247 -5.98 28.59 -24.19
N GLY A 248 -5.42 28.22 -23.04
CA GLY A 248 -5.83 28.65 -21.70
C GLY A 248 -5.74 30.16 -21.47
N ARG A 249 -4.90 30.89 -22.22
CA ARG A 249 -4.89 32.37 -22.24
C ARG A 249 -6.27 32.96 -22.52
N THR A 250 -7.12 32.27 -23.29
CA THR A 250 -8.50 32.71 -23.61
C THR A 250 -9.48 32.53 -22.44
N LEU A 251 -9.12 31.75 -21.42
CA LEU A 251 -9.90 31.56 -20.19
C LEU A 251 -9.54 32.58 -19.09
N LEU A 252 -8.39 33.26 -19.21
CA LEU A 252 -7.96 34.32 -18.28
C LEU A 252 -8.79 35.60 -18.43
N THR A 253 -9.25 35.96 -19.64
CA THR A 253 -10.05 37.17 -19.87
C THR A 253 -11.44 37.10 -19.21
N PRO A 254 -12.18 35.97 -19.24
CA PRO A 254 -13.33 35.72 -18.36
C PRO A 254 -13.00 35.85 -16.86
N LEU A 255 -11.93 35.21 -16.41
CA LEU A 255 -11.53 35.15 -14.99
C LEU A 255 -11.18 36.53 -14.42
N ARG A 256 -10.43 37.36 -15.17
CA ARG A 256 -10.08 38.74 -14.76
C ARG A 256 -11.28 39.68 -14.61
N LYS A 257 -12.47 39.30 -15.10
CA LYS A 257 -13.69 40.11 -15.03
C LYS A 257 -14.60 39.78 -13.84
N LYS A 258 -14.41 38.64 -13.17
CA LYS A 258 -15.11 38.31 -11.93
C LYS A 258 -14.31 37.32 -11.06
N PRO A 259 -14.10 37.60 -9.76
CA PRO A 259 -13.41 36.67 -8.88
C PRO A 259 -14.16 35.35 -8.68
N LEU A 260 -13.42 34.35 -8.20
CA LEU A 260 -13.91 33.01 -7.88
C LEU A 260 -14.69 33.05 -6.55
N GLU A 261 -15.98 33.35 -6.61
CA GLU A 261 -16.86 33.50 -5.43
C GLU A 261 -17.73 32.26 -5.14
N GLU A 262 -17.83 31.33 -6.08
CA GLU A 262 -18.69 30.14 -6.01
C GLU A 262 -17.85 28.86 -6.14
N PHE A 263 -18.31 27.74 -5.56
CA PHE A 263 -17.57 26.48 -5.57
C PHE A 263 -17.28 25.95 -6.99
N ALA A 264 -18.27 26.03 -7.89
CA ALA A 264 -18.18 25.50 -9.24
C ALA A 264 -17.00 26.06 -10.06
N PRO A 265 -16.86 27.39 -10.28
CA PRO A 265 -15.73 27.94 -11.02
C PRO A 265 -14.40 27.77 -10.27
N ALA A 266 -14.40 27.79 -8.93
CA ALA A 266 -13.18 27.60 -8.14
C ALA A 266 -12.62 26.18 -8.26
N SER A 267 -13.47 25.16 -8.14
CA SER A 267 -13.12 23.75 -8.29
C SER A 267 -12.64 23.42 -9.72
N ILE A 268 -13.27 24.00 -10.74
CA ILE A 268 -12.83 23.89 -12.14
C ILE A 268 -11.47 24.60 -12.36
N GLY A 269 -11.26 25.77 -11.75
CA GLY A 269 -9.99 26.50 -11.82
C GLY A 269 -8.84 25.75 -11.14
N ALA A 270 -9.08 25.18 -9.96
CA ALA A 270 -8.11 24.33 -9.25
C ALA A 270 -7.75 23.07 -10.08
N ALA A 271 -8.74 22.41 -10.67
CA ALA A 271 -8.52 21.28 -11.57
C ALA A 271 -7.62 21.63 -12.77
N MET A 272 -7.78 22.81 -13.36
CA MET A 272 -6.92 23.28 -14.46
C MET A 272 -5.47 23.51 -14.03
N VAL A 273 -5.21 23.86 -12.76
CA VAL A 273 -3.84 23.97 -12.22
C VAL A 273 -3.25 22.58 -12.00
N TRP A 274 -4.01 21.67 -11.36
CA TRP A 274 -3.58 20.28 -11.16
C TRP A 274 -3.36 19.50 -12.46
N PHE A 275 -4.10 19.82 -13.54
CA PHE A 275 -3.81 19.26 -14.86
C PHE A 275 -2.37 19.54 -15.31
N LEU A 276 -1.89 20.77 -15.09
CA LEU A 276 -0.53 21.17 -15.47
C LEU A 276 0.53 20.56 -14.55
N ILE A 277 0.25 20.48 -13.23
CA ILE A 277 1.14 19.82 -12.26
C ILE A 277 1.27 18.33 -12.61
N SER A 278 0.14 17.63 -12.82
CA SER A 278 0.12 16.20 -13.13
C SER A 278 0.78 15.90 -14.48
N MET A 279 0.68 16.80 -15.47
CA MET A 279 1.45 16.70 -16.71
C MET A 279 2.96 16.88 -16.50
N GLY A 280 3.38 17.80 -15.62
CA GLY A 280 4.79 17.96 -15.25
C GLY A 280 5.34 16.70 -14.57
N LEU A 281 4.61 16.13 -13.61
CA LEU A 281 4.97 14.90 -12.92
C LEU A 281 5.03 13.69 -13.87
N THR A 282 3.98 13.43 -14.66
CA THR A 282 4.00 12.36 -15.65
C THR A 282 5.11 12.55 -16.69
N GLY A 283 5.34 13.77 -17.17
CA GLY A 283 6.41 14.06 -18.12
C GLY A 283 7.81 13.87 -17.55
N TRP A 284 7.99 14.10 -16.24
CA TRP A 284 9.23 13.78 -15.52
C TRP A 284 9.41 12.27 -15.38
N THR A 285 8.44 11.55 -14.81
CA THR A 285 8.52 10.09 -14.60
C THR A 285 8.76 9.34 -15.91
N VAL A 286 8.04 9.67 -16.99
CA VAL A 286 8.29 9.04 -18.30
C VAL A 286 9.70 9.35 -18.83
N LEU A 287 10.30 10.50 -18.52
CA LEU A 287 11.65 10.85 -18.97
C LEU A 287 12.76 10.14 -18.17
N THR A 288 12.54 9.88 -16.88
CA THR A 288 13.58 9.40 -15.95
C THR A 288 13.53 7.91 -15.62
N SER A 289 12.42 7.23 -15.93
CA SER A 289 12.22 5.80 -15.64
C SER A 289 12.48 4.92 -16.88
N ASP A 290 13.04 3.74 -16.63
CA ASP A 290 12.98 2.58 -17.53
C ASP A 290 11.57 1.95 -17.54
N ASP A 291 11.32 1.00 -18.45
CA ASP A 291 9.98 0.40 -18.60
C ASP A 291 9.49 -0.26 -17.28
N GLY A 292 10.33 -0.97 -16.51
CA GLY A 292 9.91 -1.63 -15.28
C GLY A 292 9.59 -0.69 -14.11
N SER A 293 10.45 0.31 -13.85
CA SER A 293 10.17 1.35 -12.85
C SER A 293 8.99 2.25 -13.25
N LEU A 294 8.74 2.42 -14.55
CA LEU A 294 7.59 3.16 -15.08
C LEU A 294 6.25 2.48 -14.80
N ALA A 295 6.21 1.14 -14.83
CA ALA A 295 5.04 0.36 -14.42
C ALA A 295 4.68 0.58 -12.94
N ARG A 296 5.68 0.49 -12.04
CA ARG A 296 5.51 0.71 -10.59
C ARG A 296 5.16 2.15 -10.22
N ALA A 297 5.75 3.14 -10.89
CA ALA A 297 5.52 4.55 -10.58
C ALA A 297 4.14 5.11 -11.02
N PHE A 298 3.51 4.53 -12.06
CA PHE A 298 2.28 5.09 -12.64
C PHE A 298 1.04 5.08 -11.71
N PRO A 299 0.77 4.01 -10.92
CA PRO A 299 -0.25 4.04 -9.87
C PRO A 299 -0.09 5.20 -8.87
N GLY A 300 1.14 5.57 -8.51
CA GLY A 300 1.43 6.71 -7.64
C GLY A 300 0.98 8.06 -8.24
N LEU A 301 1.00 8.22 -9.56
CA LEU A 301 0.54 9.44 -10.23
C LEU A 301 -1.00 9.59 -10.23
N ALA A 302 -1.75 8.56 -9.86
CA ALA A 302 -3.21 8.56 -9.90
C ALA A 302 -3.85 9.56 -8.92
N ALA A 303 -3.21 9.88 -7.78
CA ALA A 303 -3.76 10.83 -6.81
C ALA A 303 -3.91 12.25 -7.40
N TYR A 304 -2.93 12.71 -8.17
CA TYR A 304 -2.95 14.03 -8.82
C TYR A 304 -3.92 14.05 -10.00
N TRP A 305 -3.95 12.98 -10.79
CA TRP A 305 -4.82 12.85 -11.96
C TRP A 305 -6.30 12.68 -11.59
N VAL A 306 -6.62 11.74 -10.71
CA VAL A 306 -8.01 11.44 -10.31
C VAL A 306 -8.51 12.45 -9.28
N GLY A 307 -7.74 12.71 -8.22
CA GLY A 307 -8.05 13.71 -7.22
C GLY A 307 -7.90 15.13 -7.77
N GLY A 308 -6.66 15.56 -7.96
CA GLY A 308 -6.31 16.94 -8.33
C GLY A 308 -7.07 17.47 -9.55
N PHE A 309 -7.09 16.73 -10.65
CA PHE A 309 -7.78 17.13 -11.89
C PHE A 309 -9.23 16.61 -11.98
N ILE A 310 -9.44 15.29 -12.07
CA ILE A 310 -10.72 14.74 -12.54
C ILE A 310 -11.88 14.98 -11.56
N LEU A 311 -11.71 14.69 -10.27
CA LEU A 311 -12.76 14.89 -9.27
C LEU A 311 -13.07 16.37 -9.08
N GLN A 312 -12.06 17.23 -8.95
CA GLN A 312 -12.28 18.68 -8.84
C GLN A 312 -13.02 19.26 -10.06
N LEU A 313 -12.69 18.80 -11.28
CA LEU A 313 -13.37 19.22 -12.50
C LEU A 313 -14.83 18.72 -12.54
N LEU A 314 -15.02 17.41 -12.30
CA LEU A 314 -16.32 16.75 -12.42
C LEU A 314 -17.31 17.30 -11.39
N LEU A 315 -16.92 17.35 -10.11
CA LEU A 315 -17.77 17.85 -9.04
C LEU A 315 -18.05 19.36 -9.21
N GLY A 316 -17.06 20.14 -9.63
CA GLY A 316 -17.22 21.56 -9.95
C GLY A 316 -18.23 21.81 -11.08
N ALA A 317 -18.13 21.04 -12.17
CA ALA A 317 -19.07 21.13 -13.30
C ALA A 317 -20.50 20.71 -12.89
N LEU A 318 -20.64 19.60 -12.17
CA LEU A 318 -21.93 19.07 -11.71
C LEU A 318 -22.65 20.03 -10.76
N SER A 319 -21.92 20.73 -9.87
CA SER A 319 -22.47 21.76 -8.97
C SER A 319 -23.21 22.88 -9.69
N TYR A 320 -22.83 23.20 -10.94
CA TYR A 320 -23.53 24.17 -11.77
C TYR A 320 -24.60 23.50 -12.66
N LEU A 321 -24.24 22.41 -13.32
CA LEU A 321 -25.04 21.78 -14.37
C LEU A 321 -26.29 21.05 -13.86
N LEU A 322 -26.23 20.45 -12.67
CA LEU A 322 -27.41 19.77 -12.11
C LEU A 322 -28.50 20.76 -11.70
N PRO A 323 -28.24 21.86 -10.97
CA PRO A 323 -29.22 22.93 -10.75
C PRO A 323 -29.77 23.55 -12.05
N SER A 324 -28.95 23.80 -13.08
CA SER A 324 -29.45 24.39 -14.34
C SER A 324 -30.45 23.49 -15.06
N MET A 325 -30.35 22.17 -14.93
CA MET A 325 -31.26 21.21 -15.58
C MET A 325 -32.69 21.17 -14.98
N PHE A 326 -32.93 21.74 -13.80
CA PHE A 326 -34.31 21.85 -13.26
C PHE A 326 -35.15 22.90 -13.98
N GLY A 327 -34.52 23.88 -14.64
CA GLY A 327 -35.18 24.99 -15.34
C GLY A 327 -35.86 25.98 -14.40
N GLY A 328 -36.72 26.84 -14.96
CA GLY A 328 -37.52 27.80 -14.18
C GLY A 328 -36.78 29.07 -13.71
N GLY A 329 -35.57 29.32 -14.22
CA GLY A 329 -34.86 30.60 -14.10
C GLY A 329 -33.88 30.73 -12.92
N PRO A 330 -33.19 31.88 -12.80
CA PRO A 330 -32.05 32.05 -11.89
C PRO A 330 -32.35 31.77 -10.42
N ARG A 331 -33.60 31.99 -9.98
CA ARG A 331 -34.07 31.75 -8.61
C ARG A 331 -33.83 30.30 -8.16
N ILE A 332 -34.19 29.32 -8.99
CA ILE A 332 -34.06 27.89 -8.68
C ILE A 332 -32.58 27.47 -8.74
N VAL A 333 -31.83 27.95 -9.73
CA VAL A 333 -30.39 27.66 -9.89
C VAL A 333 -29.59 28.16 -8.68
N ARG A 334 -29.87 29.37 -8.19
CA ARG A 334 -29.27 29.93 -6.97
C ARG A 334 -29.64 29.11 -5.72
N ALA A 335 -30.88 28.63 -5.62
CA ALA A 335 -31.32 27.84 -4.48
C ALA A 335 -30.57 26.50 -4.35
N GLY A 336 -30.27 25.83 -5.48
CA GLY A 336 -29.36 24.68 -5.51
C GLY A 336 -27.90 25.07 -5.25
N GLY A 337 -27.41 26.13 -5.89
CA GLY A 337 -26.02 26.60 -5.76
C GLY A 337 -25.58 26.90 -4.33
N ARG A 338 -26.47 27.44 -3.49
CA ARG A 338 -26.20 27.68 -2.05
C ARG A 338 -25.75 26.42 -1.30
N TRP A 339 -26.24 25.23 -1.67
CA TRP A 339 -25.82 23.99 -1.02
C TRP A 339 -24.39 23.60 -1.39
N PHE A 340 -24.03 23.66 -2.68
CA PHE A 340 -22.66 23.37 -3.12
C PHE A 340 -21.63 24.37 -2.59
N ASN A 341 -22.04 25.63 -2.41
CA ASN A 341 -21.23 26.70 -1.83
C ASN A 341 -20.99 26.55 -0.31
N ARG A 342 -21.78 25.73 0.41
CA ARG A 342 -21.65 25.61 1.88
C ARG A 342 -20.35 24.88 2.25
N TRP A 343 -19.51 25.52 3.07
CA TRP A 343 -18.13 25.11 3.38
C TRP A 343 -17.16 25.05 2.17
N ALA A 344 -17.47 25.70 1.04
CA ALA A 344 -16.69 25.54 -0.19
C ALA A 344 -15.20 25.91 -0.03
N GLY A 345 -14.88 27.01 0.66
CA GLY A 345 -13.49 27.36 0.99
C GLY A 345 -12.75 26.28 1.79
N VAL A 346 -13.41 25.65 2.76
CA VAL A 346 -12.84 24.55 3.54
C VAL A 346 -12.60 23.34 2.64
N ARG A 347 -13.61 22.85 1.91
CA ARG A 347 -13.48 21.65 1.07
C ARG A 347 -12.38 21.80 0.02
N LEU A 348 -12.34 22.95 -0.67
CA LEU A 348 -11.33 23.23 -1.68
C LEU A 348 -9.94 23.31 -1.07
N THR A 349 -9.78 23.96 0.08
CA THR A 349 -8.47 24.08 0.73
C THR A 349 -7.98 22.73 1.23
N VAL A 350 -8.84 21.91 1.85
CA VAL A 350 -8.49 20.57 2.33
C VAL A 350 -8.04 19.67 1.16
N VAL A 351 -8.79 19.67 0.05
CA VAL A 351 -8.42 18.92 -1.17
C VAL A 351 -7.06 19.38 -1.71
N ASN A 352 -6.88 20.68 -1.93
CA ASN A 352 -5.70 21.18 -2.64
C ASN A 352 -4.43 21.16 -1.78
N ALA A 353 -4.52 21.53 -0.49
CA ALA A 353 -3.38 21.45 0.42
C ALA A 353 -3.04 19.99 0.78
N GLY A 354 -4.05 19.12 0.93
CA GLY A 354 -3.81 17.69 1.16
C GLY A 354 -3.06 17.00 0.01
N LEU A 355 -3.41 17.34 -1.25
CA LEU A 355 -2.67 16.85 -2.42
C LEU A 355 -1.24 17.41 -2.53
N VAL A 356 -0.98 18.65 -2.05
CA VAL A 356 0.39 19.18 -1.93
C VAL A 356 1.18 18.44 -0.86
N VAL A 357 0.58 18.15 0.31
CA VAL A 357 1.23 17.32 1.33
C VAL A 357 1.54 15.91 0.80
N TRP A 358 0.62 15.30 0.04
CA TRP A 358 0.83 14.00 -0.59
C TRP A 358 1.97 14.02 -1.63
N MET A 359 2.15 15.15 -2.34
CA MET A 359 3.29 15.35 -3.25
C MET A 359 4.66 15.36 -2.55
N MET A 360 4.71 15.65 -1.24
CA MET A 360 5.95 15.63 -0.45
C MET A 360 6.40 14.23 -0.01
N GLN A 361 5.77 13.16 -0.53
CA GLN A 361 6.01 11.76 -0.15
C GLN A 361 6.08 11.52 1.38
N PRO A 362 5.07 11.96 2.14
CA PRO A 362 5.14 11.96 3.61
C PRO A 362 5.04 10.53 4.18
N PRO A 363 5.29 10.31 5.48
CA PRO A 363 5.19 9.00 6.12
C PRO A 363 3.80 8.35 5.97
N SER A 364 3.75 7.03 6.13
CA SER A 364 2.56 6.20 5.86
C SER A 364 1.27 6.73 6.51
N TRP A 365 1.30 7.04 7.80
CA TRP A 365 0.12 7.54 8.51
C TRP A 365 -0.25 8.99 8.18
N VAL A 366 0.72 9.83 7.80
CA VAL A 366 0.43 11.16 7.22
C VAL A 366 -0.27 11.01 5.87
N ARG A 367 0.13 10.05 5.02
CA ARG A 367 -0.64 9.72 3.80
C ARG A 367 -2.06 9.31 4.17
N VAL A 368 -2.26 8.46 5.18
CA VAL A 368 -3.59 7.97 5.61
C VAL A 368 -4.49 9.11 6.13
N THR A 369 -4.05 9.89 7.13
CA THR A 369 -4.90 10.93 7.76
C THR A 369 -5.24 12.07 6.79
N VAL A 370 -4.28 12.49 5.95
CA VAL A 370 -4.50 13.50 4.92
C VAL A 370 -5.42 12.96 3.82
N SER A 371 -5.23 11.71 3.36
CA SER A 371 -6.12 11.09 2.37
C SER A 371 -7.54 10.93 2.89
N LEU A 372 -7.73 10.61 4.17
CA LEU A 372 -9.04 10.55 4.81
C LEU A 372 -9.72 11.93 4.85
N ALA A 373 -8.99 13.00 5.18
CA ALA A 373 -9.54 14.36 5.15
C ALA A 373 -9.91 14.82 3.72
N VAL A 374 -9.08 14.49 2.72
CA VAL A 374 -9.36 14.74 1.30
C VAL A 374 -10.59 13.94 0.84
N LEU A 375 -10.69 12.66 1.21
CA LEU A 375 -11.84 11.80 0.93
C LEU A 375 -13.12 12.38 1.54
N LEU A 376 -13.12 12.77 2.82
CA LEU A 376 -14.25 13.41 3.49
C LEU A 376 -14.66 14.73 2.82
N ALA A 377 -13.71 15.54 2.35
CA ALA A 377 -13.98 16.75 1.60
C ALA A 377 -14.67 16.47 0.24
N TYR A 378 -14.38 15.33 -0.39
CA TYR A 378 -15.09 14.85 -1.58
C TYR A 378 -16.45 14.20 -1.27
N THR A 379 -16.54 13.29 -0.29
CA THR A 379 -17.79 12.57 0.02
C THR A 379 -18.90 13.51 0.48
N ALA A 380 -18.55 14.62 1.14
CA ALA A 380 -19.44 15.72 1.49
C ALA A 380 -20.21 16.31 0.28
N PHE A 381 -19.75 16.09 -0.96
CA PHE A 381 -20.52 16.44 -2.16
C PHE A 381 -21.87 15.72 -2.25
N LEU A 382 -21.98 14.44 -1.84
CA LEU A 382 -23.21 13.67 -1.98
C LEU A 382 -24.39 14.20 -1.13
N PRO A 383 -24.27 14.45 0.19
CA PRO A 383 -25.34 15.06 0.96
C PRO A 383 -25.65 16.50 0.51
N LEU A 384 -24.64 17.26 0.05
CA LEU A 384 -24.86 18.60 -0.50
C LEU A 384 -25.58 18.59 -1.86
N LEU A 385 -25.31 17.59 -2.71
CA LEU A 385 -26.06 17.33 -3.95
C LEU A 385 -27.52 16.99 -3.64
N ILE A 386 -27.78 16.09 -2.70
CA ILE A 386 -29.14 15.70 -2.30
C ILE A 386 -29.89 16.92 -1.72
N GLY A 387 -29.23 17.72 -0.88
CA GLY A 387 -29.77 18.97 -0.34
C GLY A 387 -30.05 20.02 -1.42
N GLY A 388 -29.12 20.23 -2.36
CA GLY A 388 -29.28 21.15 -3.49
C GLY A 388 -30.40 20.75 -4.45
N VAL A 389 -30.55 19.45 -4.73
CA VAL A 389 -31.67 18.90 -5.52
C VAL A 389 -33.01 19.10 -4.79
N ARG A 390 -33.07 18.81 -3.49
CA ARG A 390 -34.27 19.08 -2.67
C ARG A 390 -34.61 20.58 -2.68
N ALA A 391 -33.62 21.46 -2.54
CA ALA A 391 -33.80 22.91 -2.61
C ALA A 391 -34.32 23.39 -3.97
N CYS A 392 -33.79 22.86 -5.09
CA CYS A 392 -34.30 23.15 -6.43
C CYS A 392 -35.79 22.74 -6.59
N ILE A 393 -36.19 21.59 -6.03
CA ILE A 393 -37.57 21.09 -6.09
C ILE A 393 -38.51 21.95 -5.22
N ILE A 394 -38.08 22.33 -4.01
CA ILE A 394 -38.85 23.19 -3.11
C ILE A 394 -39.02 24.58 -3.73
N GLU A 395 -37.94 25.23 -4.15
CA GLU A 395 -37.99 26.59 -4.70
C GLU A 395 -38.77 26.66 -6.03
N ARG A 396 -38.78 25.56 -6.79
CA ARG A 396 -39.66 25.40 -7.95
C ARG A 396 -41.14 25.38 -7.53
N ARG A 397 -41.53 24.58 -6.54
CA ARG A 397 -42.90 24.55 -6.02
C ARG A 397 -43.35 25.92 -5.50
N ARG A 398 -42.50 26.61 -4.75
CA ARG A 398 -42.74 27.99 -4.29
C ARG A 398 -43.04 28.94 -5.44
N ARG A 399 -42.23 28.90 -6.50
CA ARG A 399 -42.43 29.71 -7.72
C ARG A 399 -43.71 29.31 -8.47
N GLU A 400 -44.06 28.03 -8.51
CA GLU A 400 -45.31 27.54 -9.09
C GLU A 400 -46.54 27.93 -8.25
N ALA A 401 -46.38 28.13 -6.94
CA ALA A 401 -47.39 28.64 -6.00
C ALA A 401 -47.42 30.18 -5.88
N GLY A 402 -46.59 30.91 -6.64
CA GLY A 402 -46.56 32.38 -6.64
C GLY A 402 -45.85 33.04 -5.46
N GLU A 403 -45.23 32.29 -4.53
CA GLU A 403 -44.52 32.85 -3.39
C GLU A 403 -43.40 33.82 -3.83
N PRO A 404 -43.18 34.97 -3.14
CA PRO A 404 -42.06 35.85 -3.43
C PRO A 404 -40.71 35.15 -3.24
N ALA A 405 -39.66 35.68 -3.87
CA ALA A 405 -38.30 35.15 -3.68
C ALA A 405 -37.73 35.63 -2.34
N LYS A 406 -37.35 34.71 -1.44
CA LYS A 406 -36.57 35.09 -0.26
C LYS A 406 -35.23 35.69 -0.72
N GLU A 407 -34.85 36.82 -0.13
CA GLU A 407 -33.65 37.56 -0.50
C GLU A 407 -32.38 36.69 -0.42
N PRO A 408 -31.38 36.95 -1.29
CA PRO A 408 -30.13 36.23 -1.28
C PRO A 408 -29.24 36.70 -0.14
N GLU A 409 -29.06 35.84 0.86
CA GLU A 409 -27.96 35.93 1.81
C GLU A 409 -26.62 35.83 1.05
N ASN A 410 -25.95 36.97 0.88
CA ASN A 410 -24.78 37.11 0.01
C ASN A 410 -23.46 36.77 0.74
N THR A 411 -23.36 35.59 1.33
CA THR A 411 -22.09 35.06 1.84
C THR A 411 -21.22 34.52 0.69
N PRO A 412 -19.98 35.00 0.50
CA PRO A 412 -19.05 34.42 -0.47
C PRO A 412 -18.73 32.95 -0.11
N ALA A 413 -18.71 32.05 -1.09
CA ALA A 413 -18.41 30.64 -0.85
C ALA A 413 -16.92 30.41 -0.47
N LEU A 414 -16.07 31.32 -0.93
CA LEU A 414 -14.65 31.42 -0.61
C LEU A 414 -14.42 32.62 0.33
N SER A 415 -14.78 32.44 1.61
CA SER A 415 -14.36 33.36 2.67
C SER A 415 -12.92 33.07 3.11
N GLY A 416 -12.18 34.09 3.53
CA GLY A 416 -10.86 33.91 4.13
C GLY A 416 -10.88 33.00 5.35
N SER A 417 -11.92 33.08 6.17
CA SER A 417 -12.16 32.16 7.30
C SER A 417 -12.31 30.70 6.87
N GLY A 418 -12.92 30.43 5.71
CA GLY A 418 -13.02 29.08 5.16
C GLY A 418 -11.69 28.54 4.64
N VAL A 419 -10.80 29.39 4.14
CA VAL A 419 -9.44 29.01 3.76
C VAL A 419 -8.60 28.73 5.01
N VAL A 420 -8.60 29.63 6.00
CA VAL A 420 -7.88 29.44 7.27
C VAL A 420 -8.34 28.17 7.99
N ALA A 421 -9.65 27.92 8.08
CA ALA A 421 -10.18 26.69 8.67
C ALA A 421 -9.79 25.42 7.88
N GLY A 422 -9.71 25.50 6.54
CA GLY A 422 -9.24 24.40 5.71
C GLY A 422 -7.75 24.10 5.88
N LEU A 423 -6.90 25.13 5.97
CA LEU A 423 -5.47 24.97 6.28
C LEU A 423 -5.28 24.40 7.69
N ALA A 424 -6.03 24.90 8.67
CA ALA A 424 -5.98 24.40 10.05
C ALA A 424 -6.38 22.91 10.14
N ILE A 425 -7.38 22.48 9.36
CA ILE A 425 -7.75 21.05 9.28
C ILE A 425 -6.62 20.22 8.66
N VAL A 426 -6.00 20.66 7.56
CA VAL A 426 -4.88 19.91 6.93
C VAL A 426 -3.67 19.85 7.84
N ALA A 427 -3.31 20.96 8.50
CA ALA A 427 -2.24 20.99 9.49
C ALA A 427 -2.55 20.03 10.66
N LEU A 428 -3.77 20.07 11.21
CA LEU A 428 -4.17 19.20 12.33
C LEU A 428 -4.11 17.71 11.97
N VAL A 429 -4.65 17.30 10.80
CA VAL A 429 -4.63 15.88 10.42
C VAL A 429 -3.23 15.42 9.98
N ALA A 430 -2.41 16.29 9.40
CA ALA A 430 -1.01 15.98 9.10
C ALA A 430 -0.21 15.79 10.39
N SER A 431 -0.32 16.73 11.36
CA SER A 431 0.30 16.59 12.69
C SER A 431 -0.17 15.33 13.42
N LEU A 432 -1.46 15.00 13.35
CA LEU A 432 -1.99 13.74 13.90
C LEU A 432 -1.40 12.52 13.19
N GLY A 433 -1.24 12.57 11.87
CA GLY A 433 -0.61 11.51 11.08
C GLY A 433 0.87 11.29 11.43
N PHE A 434 1.62 12.37 11.69
CA PHE A 434 2.98 12.29 12.20
C PHE A 434 3.01 11.70 13.62
N ALA A 435 2.10 12.13 14.49
CA ALA A 435 1.99 11.66 15.87
C ALA A 435 1.53 10.20 16.04
N ILE A 436 1.12 9.52 14.97
CA ILE A 436 0.71 8.11 14.96
C ILE A 436 1.48 7.26 13.93
N THR A 437 2.57 7.78 13.36
CA THR A 437 3.46 6.98 12.51
C THR A 437 4.37 6.12 13.43
N PRO A 438 4.35 4.78 13.36
CA PRO A 438 5.14 3.93 14.26
C PRO A 438 6.65 4.17 14.13
N ASP A 439 7.14 4.20 12.89
CA ASP A 439 8.54 4.51 12.55
C ASP A 439 8.66 5.24 11.19
N GLY A 440 9.73 6.01 11.01
CA GLY A 440 9.73 7.14 10.06
C GLY A 440 10.20 6.96 8.60
N ARG A 441 10.51 5.76 8.05
CA ARG A 441 11.32 5.51 6.80
C ARG A 441 10.94 4.12 6.05
N GLY A 442 10.92 3.86 4.67
CA GLY A 442 10.63 2.50 3.94
C GLY A 442 10.23 2.35 2.35
N GLU A 443 10.07 1.11 1.66
CA GLU A 443 9.84 0.75 0.11
C GLU A 443 9.00 -0.55 -0.55
N GLU A 444 9.34 -1.37 -1.66
CA GLU A 444 8.45 -2.21 -2.72
C GLU A 444 8.78 -3.73 -3.32
N VAL A 445 7.93 -4.51 -4.17
CA VAL A 445 8.06 -5.98 -4.79
C VAL A 445 7.18 -6.51 -6.10
N ALA A 446 7.40 -7.67 -6.89
CA ALA A 446 6.54 -8.40 -8.03
C ALA A 446 6.92 -9.90 -8.67
N ALA A 447 6.14 -10.68 -9.58
CA ALA A 447 6.44 -12.04 -10.36
C ALA A 447 5.40 -12.80 -11.43
N ALA A 448 5.66 -13.93 -12.27
CA ALA A 448 4.73 -14.81 -13.22
C ALA A 448 5.20 -16.22 -14.01
N SER A 449 4.38 -17.09 -14.79
CA SER A 449 4.74 -18.44 -15.58
C SER A 449 3.78 -19.38 -16.55
N ASP A 450 4.27 -20.29 -17.53
CA ASP A 450 3.79 -21.70 -18.14
C ASP A 450 3.24 -22.14 -19.66
N VAL A 451 3.64 -23.28 -20.42
CA VAL A 451 3.18 -23.82 -21.83
C VAL A 451 3.39 -25.31 -22.52
N THR A 452 4.09 -25.66 -23.69
CA THR A 452 3.79 -26.83 -24.71
C THR A 452 4.83 -27.21 -25.91
N PRO A 453 4.96 -28.47 -26.56
CA PRO A 453 6.18 -29.17 -27.24
C PRO A 453 6.74 -29.00 -28.71
N THR A 454 8.10 -29.13 -28.90
CA THR A 454 8.91 -29.17 -30.17
C THR A 454 9.63 -30.50 -30.48
N GLY A 455 10.21 -31.16 -29.47
CA GLY A 455 11.13 -32.31 -29.64
C GLY A 455 12.63 -31.97 -29.71
N ARG A 456 13.05 -30.75 -29.39
CA ARG A 456 14.46 -30.39 -29.08
C ARG A 456 14.67 -30.40 -27.57
N THR A 457 15.84 -30.80 -27.11
CA THR A 457 16.27 -30.68 -25.71
C THR A 457 17.33 -29.58 -25.59
N LEU A 458 17.21 -28.74 -24.57
CA LEU A 458 18.15 -27.66 -24.24
C LEU A 458 18.69 -27.89 -22.82
N GLU A 459 19.99 -28.14 -22.72
CA GLU A 459 20.71 -28.30 -21.45
C GLU A 459 21.42 -26.98 -21.11
N VAL A 460 21.23 -26.44 -19.89
CA VAL A 460 21.81 -25.15 -19.46
C VAL A 460 22.36 -25.24 -18.05
N THR A 461 23.58 -24.77 -17.83
CA THR A 461 24.17 -24.65 -16.49
C THR A 461 23.87 -23.28 -15.88
N VAL A 462 23.51 -23.24 -14.60
CA VAL A 462 23.26 -22.02 -13.81
C VAL A 462 24.08 -22.08 -12.52
N GLU A 463 25.00 -21.13 -12.34
CA GLU A 463 25.77 -20.93 -11.11
C GLU A 463 24.97 -20.06 -10.13
N ALA A 464 24.61 -20.58 -8.96
CA ALA A 464 24.13 -19.73 -7.87
C ALA A 464 25.34 -19.12 -7.14
N ARG A 465 25.41 -17.78 -7.03
CA ARG A 465 26.49 -17.02 -6.37
C ARG A 465 26.08 -15.60 -6.00
N ASP A 466 26.73 -15.02 -5.01
CA ASP A 466 26.51 -13.64 -4.55
C ASP A 466 25.01 -13.33 -4.30
N MET A 467 24.28 -14.29 -3.74
CA MET A 467 22.81 -14.23 -3.59
C MET A 467 22.04 -13.97 -4.90
N ARG A 468 22.50 -14.57 -6.01
CA ARG A 468 21.89 -14.53 -7.35
C ARG A 468 22.06 -15.87 -8.07
N PHE A 469 21.37 -16.02 -9.20
CA PHE A 469 21.68 -17.03 -10.21
C PHE A 469 22.44 -16.37 -11.37
N GLU A 470 23.40 -17.07 -11.97
CA GLU A 470 24.15 -16.64 -13.14
C GLU A 470 24.31 -17.78 -14.17
N PRO A 471 23.77 -17.65 -15.40
CA PRO A 471 22.96 -16.54 -15.87
C PRO A 471 21.63 -16.47 -15.10
N SER A 472 21.21 -15.27 -14.69
CA SER A 472 19.91 -15.05 -14.01
C SER A 472 18.70 -15.22 -14.95
N ARG A 473 18.92 -15.78 -16.13
CA ARG A 473 17.95 -15.88 -17.21
C ARG A 473 18.37 -16.96 -18.23
N ILE A 474 17.43 -17.82 -18.58
CA ILE A 474 17.57 -18.88 -19.60
C ILE A 474 16.71 -18.52 -20.82
N GLU A 475 17.17 -18.85 -22.02
CA GLU A 475 16.37 -18.72 -23.25
C GLU A 475 16.13 -20.10 -23.88
N ALA A 476 14.86 -20.47 -24.04
CA ALA A 476 14.42 -21.69 -24.70
C ALA A 476 13.43 -21.39 -25.84
N GLU A 477 13.12 -22.36 -26.70
CA GLU A 477 12.02 -22.27 -27.66
C GLU A 477 10.77 -22.98 -27.13
N VAL A 478 9.59 -22.54 -27.57
CA VAL A 478 8.30 -23.07 -27.12
C VAL A 478 8.14 -24.48 -27.58
N GLY A 479 8.32 -25.35 -26.60
CA GLY A 479 8.22 -26.78 -26.72
C GLY A 479 9.52 -27.53 -26.56
N ASP A 480 10.63 -26.82 -26.37
CA ASP A 480 11.86 -27.46 -25.96
C ASP A 480 11.67 -28.17 -24.63
N GLN A 481 12.32 -29.32 -24.50
CA GLN A 481 12.58 -29.90 -23.20
C GLN A 481 13.75 -29.15 -22.56
N VAL A 482 13.55 -28.45 -21.45
CA VAL A 482 14.61 -27.66 -20.79
C VAL A 482 15.13 -28.39 -19.56
N VAL A 483 16.45 -28.58 -19.54
CA VAL A 483 17.15 -29.31 -18.50
C VAL A 483 18.18 -28.37 -17.87
N ILE A 484 17.88 -27.88 -16.66
CA ILE A 484 18.73 -26.93 -15.95
C ILE A 484 19.66 -27.68 -15.00
N THR A 485 20.97 -27.61 -15.23
CA THR A 485 21.98 -28.04 -14.25
C THR A 485 22.30 -26.85 -13.35
N VAL A 486 21.69 -26.77 -12.17
CA VAL A 486 22.04 -25.76 -11.18
C VAL A 486 23.27 -26.23 -10.43
N ILE A 487 24.27 -25.35 -10.30
CA ILE A 487 25.49 -25.54 -9.50
C ILE A 487 25.48 -24.44 -8.45
N ASN A 488 25.74 -24.75 -7.19
CA ASN A 488 25.99 -23.72 -6.19
C ASN A 488 27.49 -23.39 -6.13
N THR A 489 27.81 -22.10 -6.24
CA THR A 489 29.17 -21.54 -6.21
C THR A 489 29.30 -20.36 -5.24
N ASP A 490 28.26 -20.10 -4.43
CA ASP A 490 28.31 -19.19 -3.29
C ASP A 490 29.13 -19.85 -2.18
N GLU A 491 30.09 -19.13 -1.58
CA GLU A 491 30.93 -19.68 -0.51
C GLU A 491 30.15 -19.91 0.80
N ALA A 492 29.08 -19.12 1.04
CA ALA A 492 28.50 -18.95 2.38
C ALA A 492 26.99 -19.28 2.46
N MET A 493 26.37 -19.75 1.38
CA MET A 493 24.92 -19.92 1.27
C MET A 493 24.55 -21.26 0.64
N VAL A 494 23.46 -21.88 1.11
CA VAL A 494 22.78 -22.98 0.40
C VAL A 494 21.73 -22.37 -0.51
N HIS A 495 21.64 -22.93 -1.71
CA HIS A 495 20.72 -22.48 -2.76
C HIS A 495 19.94 -23.64 -3.36
N ASP A 496 18.74 -23.37 -3.85
CA ASP A 496 17.93 -24.26 -4.67
C ASP A 496 17.26 -23.45 -5.78
N LEU A 497 16.59 -24.11 -6.72
CA LEU A 497 15.80 -23.46 -7.76
C LEU A 497 14.42 -24.11 -7.83
N TYR A 498 13.39 -23.35 -7.49
CA TYR A 498 12.02 -23.62 -7.89
C TYR A 498 11.69 -22.83 -9.15
N ILE A 499 11.18 -23.48 -10.19
CA ILE A 499 10.74 -22.81 -11.42
C ILE A 499 9.70 -23.67 -12.16
N ALA A 500 8.69 -23.03 -12.76
CA ALA A 500 7.63 -23.70 -13.53
C ALA A 500 6.97 -24.90 -12.83
N GLY A 501 6.81 -24.84 -11.50
CA GLY A 501 6.18 -25.91 -10.70
C GLY A 501 7.11 -27.03 -10.25
N GLN A 502 8.39 -27.01 -10.64
CA GLN A 502 9.40 -28.00 -10.25
C GLN A 502 10.49 -27.39 -9.38
N GLN A 503 11.25 -28.21 -8.64
CA GLN A 503 12.27 -27.77 -7.68
C GLN A 503 13.51 -28.67 -7.69
N THR A 504 14.72 -28.10 -7.61
CA THR A 504 15.94 -28.88 -7.31
C THR A 504 15.95 -29.36 -5.86
N PRO A 505 16.77 -30.36 -5.50
CA PRO A 505 17.33 -30.45 -4.15
C PRO A 505 18.01 -29.13 -3.76
N ARG A 506 18.21 -28.94 -2.45
CA ARG A 506 19.09 -27.90 -1.92
C ARG A 506 20.55 -28.29 -2.19
N LEU A 507 21.38 -27.31 -2.51
CA LEU A 507 22.77 -27.49 -2.95
C LEU A 507 23.72 -26.79 -1.98
N GLU A 508 24.67 -27.52 -1.41
CA GLU A 508 25.78 -26.95 -0.63
C GLU A 508 26.83 -26.31 -1.57
N SER A 509 27.82 -25.59 -1.03
CA SER A 509 28.83 -24.92 -1.86
C SER A 509 29.65 -25.94 -2.68
N GLY A 510 29.57 -25.86 -4.00
CA GLY A 510 30.16 -26.80 -4.94
C GLY A 510 29.26 -27.95 -5.42
N ASP A 511 28.06 -28.12 -4.83
CA ASP A 511 27.09 -29.12 -5.30
C ASP A 511 26.41 -28.74 -6.62
N SER A 512 25.83 -29.74 -7.28
CA SER A 512 24.98 -29.51 -8.45
C SER A 512 23.84 -30.51 -8.56
N ALA A 513 22.71 -30.08 -9.12
CA ALA A 513 21.57 -30.94 -9.44
C ALA A 513 20.95 -30.56 -10.79
N VAL A 514 20.29 -31.54 -11.41
CA VAL A 514 19.66 -31.40 -12.72
C VAL A 514 18.14 -31.35 -12.57
N LEU A 515 17.53 -30.30 -13.10
CA LEU A 515 16.10 -30.05 -13.12
C LEU A 515 15.58 -30.13 -14.55
N ASP A 516 15.05 -31.29 -14.93
CA ASP A 516 14.34 -31.47 -16.20
C ASP A 516 12.94 -30.90 -16.08
N LEU A 517 12.78 -29.65 -16.53
CA LEU A 517 11.48 -28.95 -16.56
C LEU A 517 10.48 -29.62 -17.51
N GLY A 518 10.91 -30.67 -18.22
CA GLY A 518 10.16 -31.24 -19.29
C GLY A 518 9.96 -30.20 -20.39
N VAL A 519 8.84 -30.32 -21.08
CA VAL A 519 8.47 -29.41 -22.15
C VAL A 519 8.01 -28.07 -21.56
N VAL A 520 8.74 -27.01 -21.88
CA VAL A 520 8.40 -25.62 -21.52
C VAL A 520 7.76 -24.90 -22.72
N GLY A 521 7.11 -23.75 -22.62
CA GLY A 521 6.73 -22.93 -21.48
C GLY A 521 6.16 -21.59 -21.99
N GLU A 522 5.33 -20.91 -21.24
CA GLU A 522 5.34 -19.44 -21.21
C GLU A 522 6.49 -19.09 -20.27
N SER A 523 6.98 -17.87 -20.35
CA SER A 523 8.16 -17.48 -19.57
C SER A 523 7.84 -17.52 -18.08
N ALA A 524 8.67 -18.23 -17.30
CA ALA A 524 8.48 -18.45 -15.86
C ALA A 524 9.58 -17.77 -15.05
N GLU A 525 9.19 -16.97 -14.06
CA GLU A 525 10.10 -16.65 -12.96
C GLU A 525 10.29 -17.93 -12.12
N GLY A 526 11.54 -18.31 -11.93
CA GLY A 526 11.98 -19.19 -10.86
C GLY A 526 12.65 -18.42 -9.73
N TRP A 527 12.77 -19.04 -8.57
CA TRP A 527 13.41 -18.45 -7.40
C TRP A 527 14.01 -19.50 -6.49
N CYS A 528 14.95 -19.07 -5.64
CA CYS A 528 15.43 -19.86 -4.52
C CYS A 528 14.33 -19.88 -3.43
N THR A 529 13.86 -21.07 -3.03
CA THR A 529 12.82 -21.22 -1.99
C THR A 529 13.38 -21.16 -0.58
N ILE A 530 14.71 -21.20 -0.43
CA ILE A 530 15.37 -20.89 0.83
C ILE A 530 14.82 -19.55 1.33
N VAL A 531 14.34 -19.55 2.57
CA VAL A 531 13.36 -18.55 3.02
C VAL A 531 13.98 -17.16 3.01
N GLY A 532 13.36 -16.25 2.26
CA GLY A 532 13.86 -14.89 2.11
C GLY A 532 14.89 -14.68 0.99
N HIS A 533 15.35 -15.73 0.30
CA HIS A 533 16.31 -15.59 -0.80
C HIS A 533 15.63 -14.94 -2.03
N ARG A 534 14.39 -15.34 -2.38
CA ARG A 534 13.58 -14.66 -3.41
C ARG A 534 13.45 -13.15 -3.14
N GLN A 535 13.18 -12.76 -1.90
CA GLN A 535 13.02 -11.38 -1.46
C GLN A 535 14.31 -10.53 -1.61
N GLN A 536 15.48 -11.17 -1.73
CA GLN A 536 16.76 -10.51 -2.02
C GLN A 536 17.10 -10.43 -3.51
N GLY A 537 16.29 -11.06 -4.38
CA GLY A 537 16.53 -11.13 -5.81
C GLY A 537 17.28 -12.38 -6.26
N MET A 538 17.19 -13.49 -5.52
CA MET A 538 17.46 -14.83 -6.08
C MET A 538 16.29 -15.27 -6.95
N THR A 539 16.21 -14.69 -8.14
CA THR A 539 15.23 -15.05 -9.18
C THR A 539 15.95 -15.41 -10.49
N LEU A 540 15.35 -16.33 -11.25
CA LEU A 540 15.84 -16.87 -12.51
C LEU A 540 14.72 -16.79 -13.55
N ASP A 541 14.89 -15.98 -14.59
CA ASP A 541 13.88 -15.90 -15.66
C ASP A 541 14.10 -17.04 -16.68
N LEU A 542 13.26 -18.07 -16.68
CA LEU A 542 13.12 -18.92 -17.88
C LEU A 542 12.29 -18.16 -18.90
N VAL A 543 12.91 -17.64 -19.96
CA VAL A 543 12.19 -17.03 -21.09
C VAL A 543 12.07 -18.01 -22.24
N VAL A 544 10.83 -18.27 -22.64
CA VAL A 544 10.52 -19.25 -23.68
C VAL A 544 9.93 -18.56 -24.91
N THR A 545 10.48 -18.88 -26.08
CA THR A 545 10.35 -18.11 -27.31
C THR A 545 9.60 -18.89 -28.40
N GLY A 546 8.62 -18.27 -29.06
CA GLY A 546 7.73 -18.97 -30.00
C GLY A 546 6.34 -19.29 -29.46
N SER A 547 6.04 -18.92 -28.20
CA SER A 547 4.65 -18.73 -27.77
C SER A 547 4.09 -17.59 -28.61
N GLU A 548 2.97 -17.80 -29.31
CA GLU A 548 2.11 -16.68 -29.71
C GLU A 548 1.37 -16.15 -28.48
N ALA A 549 2.17 -15.58 -27.56
CA ALA A 549 1.70 -14.95 -26.34
C ALA A 549 0.68 -13.85 -26.68
N PRO A 550 -0.31 -13.65 -25.81
CA PRO A 550 -0.30 -12.39 -25.07
C PRO A 550 -0.86 -12.52 -23.64
N GLY A 551 -0.51 -13.60 -22.92
CA GLY A 551 -0.92 -13.85 -21.53
C GLY A 551 -2.41 -14.18 -21.35
N GLY A 552 -2.88 -14.18 -20.10
CA GLY A 552 -4.30 -14.26 -19.76
C GLY A 552 -4.65 -13.94 -18.31
N GLN A 553 -5.04 -12.71 -18.02
CA GLN A 553 -5.99 -12.37 -16.95
C GLN A 553 -7.09 -13.48 -16.81
N SER A 554 -7.31 -14.07 -15.62
CA SER A 554 -8.53 -14.87 -15.38
C SER A 554 -9.20 -14.74 -13.98
N GLU A 555 -10.55 -14.70 -13.96
CA GLU A 555 -11.44 -14.10 -12.95
C GLU A 555 -11.95 -15.02 -11.83
N ASN A 556 -12.28 -14.34 -10.73
CA ASN A 556 -13.49 -14.46 -9.91
C ASN A 556 -13.55 -15.58 -8.86
N ALA A 557 -14.31 -15.43 -7.77
CA ALA A 557 -14.77 -14.27 -6.98
C ALA A 557 -15.74 -14.78 -5.89
N HIS A 558 -16.29 -13.84 -5.13
CA HIS A 558 -17.57 -13.94 -4.42
C HIS A 558 -17.65 -14.92 -3.24
N GLU A 559 -17.59 -14.31 -2.05
CA GLU A 559 -18.54 -14.49 -0.93
C GLU A 559 -18.37 -15.75 -0.04
N GLY A 560 -17.77 -15.54 1.16
CA GLY A 560 -17.45 -16.61 2.13
C GLY A 560 -17.47 -16.26 3.63
N HIS A 561 -18.06 -15.14 4.06
CA HIS A 561 -18.29 -14.73 5.48
C HIS A 561 -17.08 -14.30 6.36
N GLY A 562 -17.39 -13.60 7.46
CA GLY A 562 -16.46 -12.84 8.35
C GLY A 562 -16.44 -11.33 7.99
N ASP A 563 -16.76 -10.33 8.82
CA ASP A 563 -16.72 -10.17 10.29
C ASP A 563 -15.34 -10.49 10.87
N HIS A 564 -14.56 -9.50 11.31
CA HIS A 564 -14.61 -9.04 12.71
C HIS A 564 -15.12 -7.60 12.94
N GLY A 565 -16.00 -7.45 13.93
CA GLY A 565 -16.08 -6.26 14.77
C GLY A 565 -15.08 -6.36 15.93
N ALA A 566 -15.53 -6.91 17.07
CA ALA A 566 -14.62 -7.63 17.96
C ALA A 566 -14.17 -8.94 17.26
N SER A 567 -13.10 -9.55 17.74
CA SER A 567 -12.52 -10.79 17.20
C SER A 567 -13.57 -11.89 16.95
N THR A 568 -13.77 -12.26 15.68
CA THR A 568 -14.51 -13.47 15.29
C THR A 568 -13.49 -14.63 15.13
N PRO A 569 -13.78 -15.87 15.53
CA PRO A 569 -12.70 -16.82 15.85
C PRO A 569 -12.13 -17.62 14.66
N GLY A 570 -11.83 -16.98 13.52
CA GLY A 570 -11.73 -17.67 12.22
C GLY A 570 -10.36 -17.79 11.52
N ASP A 571 -9.52 -16.74 11.52
CA ASP A 571 -8.34 -16.63 10.63
C ASP A 571 -7.03 -16.38 11.41
N ARG A 572 -6.98 -16.92 12.62
CA ARG A 572 -5.76 -17.13 13.41
C ARG A 572 -5.57 -18.63 13.53
N MET A 573 -4.35 -19.10 13.78
CA MET A 573 -4.17 -20.50 14.17
C MET A 573 -4.87 -20.76 15.51
N THR A 574 -6.03 -21.42 15.47
CA THR A 574 -6.89 -21.66 16.64
C THR A 574 -6.38 -22.85 17.44
N PHE A 575 -5.37 -22.60 18.27
CA PHE A 575 -4.92 -23.55 19.28
C PHE A 575 -5.89 -23.59 20.47
N ASP A 576 -5.84 -24.69 21.23
CA ASP A 576 -6.50 -24.80 22.53
C ASP A 576 -5.55 -24.24 23.61
N PRO A 577 -5.82 -23.09 24.24
CA PRO A 577 -4.91 -22.50 25.21
C PRO A 577 -4.82 -23.30 26.52
N ASP A 578 -5.79 -24.17 26.79
CA ASP A 578 -5.81 -25.07 27.94
C ASP A 578 -5.13 -26.42 27.65
N ALA A 579 -4.67 -26.67 26.41
CA ALA A 579 -3.88 -27.85 26.07
C ALA A 579 -2.49 -27.81 26.73
N PRO A 580 -1.97 -28.93 27.26
CA PRO A 580 -0.70 -28.94 27.98
C PRO A 580 0.49 -28.81 27.02
N LEU A 581 1.35 -27.82 27.26
CA LEU A 581 2.63 -27.68 26.57
C LEU A 581 3.55 -28.90 26.81
N SER A 582 4.26 -29.31 25.75
CA SER A 582 5.28 -30.35 25.80
C SER A 582 6.56 -29.90 26.52
N ALA A 583 6.90 -28.61 26.43
CA ALA A 583 8.06 -27.99 27.07
C ALA A 583 7.77 -26.52 27.44
N SER A 584 8.57 -25.96 28.33
CA SER A 584 8.40 -24.57 28.79
C SER A 584 9.72 -23.98 29.28
N ILE A 585 10.01 -22.77 28.85
CA ILE A 585 11.32 -22.13 28.90
C ILE A 585 11.55 -21.56 30.30
N ASP A 586 12.69 -21.85 30.92
CA ASP A 586 13.04 -21.20 32.18
C ASP A 586 13.37 -19.72 31.93
N ALA A 587 12.74 -18.84 32.70
CA ALA A 587 12.95 -17.39 32.61
C ALA A 587 14.06 -16.89 33.55
N ASN A 588 14.64 -17.74 34.42
CA ASN A 588 15.71 -17.32 35.33
C ASN A 588 16.87 -16.66 34.56
N ALA A 589 17.23 -15.43 34.89
CA ALA A 589 18.36 -14.75 34.27
C ALA A 589 19.69 -15.41 34.68
N PRO A 590 20.72 -15.47 33.80
CA PRO A 590 22.02 -15.98 34.16
C PRO A 590 22.61 -15.22 35.35
N LYS A 591 23.27 -15.92 36.28
CA LYS A 591 23.90 -15.30 37.44
C LYS A 591 25.15 -14.52 37.00
N PRO A 592 25.49 -13.38 37.65
CA PRO A 592 26.77 -12.73 37.43
C PRO A 592 27.94 -13.68 37.70
N THR A 593 28.94 -13.66 36.82
CA THR A 593 30.25 -14.30 37.04
C THR A 593 31.30 -13.25 37.40
N ASP A 594 32.47 -13.68 37.88
CA ASP A 594 33.69 -12.84 37.98
C ASP A 594 34.68 -13.18 36.82
N GLU A 595 34.17 -13.74 35.73
CA GLU A 595 34.92 -14.02 34.50
C GLU A 595 35.01 -12.74 33.65
N VAL A 596 36.18 -12.47 33.07
CA VAL A 596 36.46 -11.23 32.30
C VAL A 596 36.78 -11.52 30.82
N ASP A 597 37.27 -12.71 30.50
CA ASP A 597 37.56 -13.20 29.14
C ASP A 597 36.61 -14.37 28.80
N HIS A 598 35.35 -14.06 28.54
CA HIS A 598 34.27 -15.02 28.28
C HIS A 598 34.48 -15.74 26.94
N ARG A 599 34.61 -17.07 26.95
CA ARG A 599 34.90 -17.86 25.73
C ARG A 599 34.00 -19.07 25.57
N PHE A 600 33.20 -19.10 24.50
CA PHE A 600 32.20 -20.14 24.28
C PHE A 600 31.84 -20.33 22.79
N THR A 601 31.08 -21.38 22.50
CA THR A 601 30.53 -21.66 21.17
C THR A 601 29.04 -21.33 21.13
N ILE A 602 28.58 -20.70 20.06
CA ILE A 602 27.17 -20.68 19.66
C ILE A 602 27.04 -21.42 18.33
N GLU A 603 26.00 -22.24 18.20
CA GLU A 603 25.69 -22.98 16.98
C GLU A 603 24.31 -22.55 16.47
N SER A 604 24.14 -22.29 15.18
CA SER A 604 22.80 -22.19 14.58
C SER A 604 22.34 -23.56 14.10
N VAL A 605 21.14 -23.99 14.48
CA VAL A 605 20.50 -25.25 14.05
C VAL A 605 19.03 -25.03 13.73
N ASN A 606 18.44 -25.97 13.00
CA ASN A 606 17.01 -25.97 12.69
C ASN A 606 16.29 -27.01 13.54
N GLU A 607 15.30 -26.57 14.32
CA GLU A 607 14.54 -27.40 15.24
C GLU A 607 13.04 -27.16 15.03
N ASN A 608 12.24 -28.24 14.98
CA ASN A 608 10.78 -28.13 14.97
C ASN A 608 10.31 -28.02 16.42
N LEU A 609 9.83 -26.83 16.81
CA LEU A 609 9.55 -26.45 18.19
C LEU A 609 8.11 -26.01 18.36
N GLU A 610 7.56 -26.32 19.53
CA GLU A 610 6.24 -25.85 19.96
C GLU A 610 6.31 -24.34 20.25
N VAL A 611 5.48 -23.55 19.54
CA VAL A 611 5.43 -22.08 19.60
C VAL A 611 4.15 -21.56 20.27
N ALA A 612 3.13 -22.40 20.35
CA ALA A 612 1.93 -22.26 21.19
C ALA A 612 1.42 -23.70 21.49
N PRO A 613 0.59 -23.94 22.52
CA PRO A 613 0.09 -25.28 22.84
C PRO A 613 -0.45 -26.06 21.62
N GLY A 614 0.20 -27.17 21.26
CA GLY A 614 -0.14 -27.99 20.10
C GLY A 614 0.27 -27.43 18.73
N VAL A 615 0.93 -26.26 18.68
CA VAL A 615 1.34 -25.58 17.44
C VAL A 615 2.86 -25.59 17.29
N TRP A 616 3.34 -26.05 16.15
CA TRP A 616 4.73 -26.33 15.87
C TRP A 616 5.25 -25.54 14.66
N GLN A 617 6.46 -25.01 14.77
CA GLN A 617 7.15 -24.32 13.68
C GLN A 617 8.62 -24.76 13.60
N THR A 618 9.17 -24.84 12.39
CA THR A 618 10.62 -24.97 12.17
C THR A 618 11.27 -23.63 12.50
N ARG A 619 12.04 -23.60 13.59
CA ARG A 619 12.75 -22.42 14.08
C ARG A 619 14.24 -22.57 13.78
N TRP A 620 14.88 -21.51 13.31
CA TRP A 620 16.33 -21.41 13.18
C TRP A 620 16.85 -20.78 14.47
N VAL A 621 17.56 -21.55 15.28
CA VAL A 621 17.80 -21.22 16.70
C VAL A 621 19.28 -21.21 17.03
N PHE A 622 19.68 -20.29 17.90
CA PHE A 622 21.01 -20.31 18.50
C PHE A 622 21.05 -21.28 19.69
N ARG A 623 21.99 -22.22 19.65
CA ARG A 623 22.29 -23.23 20.67
C ARG A 623 23.72 -23.09 21.18
N GLY A 624 24.08 -23.85 22.20
CA GLY A 624 25.31 -23.61 22.96
C GLY A 624 25.18 -22.41 23.92
N GLY A 625 26.23 -21.61 24.04
CA GLY A 625 26.39 -20.54 25.04
C GLY A 625 27.48 -20.86 26.07
N PRO A 626 27.69 -19.99 27.08
CA PRO A 626 28.66 -20.22 28.16
C PRO A 626 28.35 -21.46 29.01
N GLU A 627 29.38 -22.16 29.47
CA GLU A 627 29.21 -23.36 30.30
C GLU A 627 28.44 -23.08 31.60
N GLY A 628 27.55 -23.98 31.98
CA GLY A 628 26.77 -23.86 33.22
C GLY A 628 25.61 -22.86 33.19
N ILE A 629 25.48 -22.02 32.16
CA ILE A 629 24.24 -21.29 31.89
C ILE A 629 23.23 -22.28 31.28
N PRO A 630 22.02 -22.42 31.85
CA PRO A 630 20.96 -23.18 31.20
C PRO A 630 20.58 -22.48 29.88
N ASN A 631 20.90 -23.12 28.75
CA ASN A 631 20.20 -22.81 27.50
C ASN A 631 18.84 -23.52 27.58
N PRO A 632 17.71 -22.80 27.72
CA PRO A 632 16.44 -23.39 28.14
C PRO A 632 15.69 -24.10 26.99
N GLY A 633 16.25 -24.12 25.78
CA GLY A 633 15.58 -24.56 24.56
C GLY A 633 14.61 -23.51 24.02
N GLY A 634 13.72 -23.92 23.10
CA GLY A 634 12.70 -23.03 22.53
C GLY A 634 13.24 -21.99 21.54
N SER A 635 12.40 -21.02 21.21
CA SER A 635 12.61 -20.06 20.11
C SER A 635 13.48 -18.83 20.47
N VAL A 636 14.43 -18.96 21.40
CA VAL A 636 15.36 -17.89 21.79
C VAL A 636 16.76 -18.49 22.02
N GLY A 637 17.80 -17.74 21.68
CA GLY A 637 19.20 -18.10 21.94
C GLY A 637 19.61 -17.97 23.42
N PRO A 638 20.77 -18.54 23.81
CA PRO A 638 21.28 -18.44 25.18
C PRO A 638 21.44 -16.98 25.62
N THR A 639 20.97 -16.61 26.81
CA THR A 639 21.26 -15.29 27.39
C THR A 639 22.69 -15.26 27.89
N ILE A 640 23.46 -14.27 27.45
CA ILE A 640 24.86 -14.05 27.85
C ILE A 640 24.89 -12.97 28.93
N ARG A 641 25.81 -13.06 29.90
CA ARG A 641 25.98 -12.02 30.94
C ARG A 641 27.45 -11.71 31.20
N GLY A 642 27.75 -10.43 31.42
CA GLY A 642 29.06 -9.93 31.87
C GLY A 642 28.98 -8.49 32.37
N ARG A 643 30.12 -7.81 32.47
CA ARG A 643 30.29 -6.46 33.01
C ARG A 643 30.96 -5.52 32.00
N VAL A 644 30.93 -4.22 32.27
CA VAL A 644 31.62 -3.22 31.45
C VAL A 644 33.14 -3.40 31.57
N GLY A 645 33.79 -3.69 30.45
CA GLY A 645 35.21 -4.03 30.36
C GLY A 645 35.49 -5.49 29.98
N ASP A 646 34.50 -6.37 30.11
CA ASP A 646 34.64 -7.78 29.78
C ASP A 646 34.83 -7.99 28.27
N THR A 647 35.63 -8.99 27.92
CA THR A 647 35.89 -9.41 26.54
C THR A 647 35.21 -10.74 26.25
N PHE A 648 34.51 -10.80 25.12
CA PHE A 648 33.79 -11.96 24.64
C PHE A 648 34.50 -12.49 23.39
N GLU A 649 34.81 -13.79 23.36
CA GLU A 649 35.33 -14.50 22.18
C GLU A 649 34.40 -15.68 21.85
N VAL A 650 33.42 -15.41 20.99
CA VAL A 650 32.38 -16.37 20.58
C VAL A 650 32.82 -17.09 19.32
N THR A 651 32.88 -18.42 19.37
CA THR A 651 32.97 -19.23 18.14
C THR A 651 31.56 -19.47 17.63
N PHE A 652 31.21 -18.91 16.48
CA PHE A 652 29.91 -19.19 15.84
C PHE A 652 30.08 -20.29 14.80
N VAL A 653 29.29 -21.36 14.90
CA VAL A 653 29.27 -22.50 13.98
C VAL A 653 27.91 -22.57 13.31
N ASN A 654 27.85 -22.77 12.00
CA ASN A 654 26.58 -22.94 11.31
C ASN A 654 26.28 -24.42 11.07
N ASN A 655 25.33 -24.96 11.83
CA ASN A 655 24.80 -26.33 11.70
C ASN A 655 23.35 -26.33 11.16
N GLY A 656 22.92 -25.22 10.52
CA GLY A 656 21.62 -25.06 9.85
C GLY A 656 21.64 -25.54 8.39
N ASP A 657 20.54 -25.33 7.66
CA ASP A 657 20.39 -25.72 6.25
C ASP A 657 20.56 -24.56 5.25
N MET A 658 20.93 -23.38 5.73
CA MET A 658 21.16 -22.17 4.94
C MET A 658 22.26 -21.29 5.56
N GLY A 659 22.68 -20.24 4.85
CA GLY A 659 23.70 -19.31 5.35
C GLY A 659 23.23 -18.54 6.58
N HIS A 660 24.08 -18.45 7.60
CA HIS A 660 23.78 -17.76 8.87
C HIS A 660 24.97 -16.92 9.38
N SER A 661 24.70 -15.97 10.27
CA SER A 661 25.68 -15.08 10.90
C SER A 661 25.27 -14.76 12.35
N ILE A 662 26.06 -13.94 13.04
CA ILE A 662 25.70 -13.40 14.36
C ILE A 662 26.22 -11.97 14.53
N ASP A 663 25.37 -11.09 15.04
CA ASP A 663 25.64 -9.71 15.42
C ASP A 663 25.25 -9.51 16.90
N PHE A 664 26.06 -8.74 17.63
CA PHE A 664 25.92 -8.45 19.06
C PHE A 664 25.86 -6.93 19.25
N HIS A 665 24.71 -6.38 19.69
CA HIS A 665 24.58 -4.92 19.89
C HIS A 665 25.37 -4.41 21.11
N ALA A 666 25.78 -5.32 22.00
CA ALA A 666 26.77 -5.05 23.06
C ALA A 666 28.20 -4.79 22.53
N SER A 667 28.47 -5.06 21.25
CA SER A 667 29.75 -4.85 20.59
C SER A 667 29.91 -3.44 20.02
N ASN A 668 31.14 -3.12 19.59
CA ASN A 668 31.43 -1.89 18.84
C ASN A 668 32.61 -2.14 17.89
N VAL A 669 32.39 -3.02 16.91
CA VAL A 669 33.40 -3.49 15.94
C VAL A 669 32.92 -3.30 14.50
N ALA A 670 33.83 -3.31 13.53
CA ALA A 670 33.46 -3.26 12.11
C ALA A 670 32.79 -4.58 11.68
N PRO A 671 31.68 -4.55 10.91
CA PRO A 671 30.85 -5.72 10.63
C PRO A 671 31.51 -6.73 9.69
N ASP A 672 32.29 -6.25 8.71
CA ASP A 672 32.74 -6.96 7.49
C ASP A 672 33.42 -8.34 7.69
N ARG A 673 33.85 -8.65 8.91
CA ARG A 673 34.51 -9.92 9.27
C ARG A 673 33.77 -10.71 10.36
N PRO A 674 33.44 -10.13 11.54
CA PRO A 674 32.79 -10.89 12.61
C PRO A 674 31.29 -11.14 12.37
N MET A 675 30.59 -10.25 11.66
CA MET A 675 29.13 -10.34 11.42
C MET A 675 28.76 -10.93 10.05
N ARG A 676 29.74 -11.40 9.27
CA ARG A 676 29.49 -11.95 7.92
C ARG A 676 28.72 -13.28 7.98
N THR A 677 27.97 -13.59 6.93
CA THR A 677 27.38 -14.92 6.73
C THR A 677 28.45 -15.98 6.52
N ILE A 678 28.18 -17.20 7.00
CA ILE A 678 28.97 -18.42 6.80
C ILE A 678 28.05 -19.58 6.39
N ALA A 679 28.56 -20.50 5.56
CA ALA A 679 27.80 -21.65 5.07
C ALA A 679 27.55 -22.71 6.16
N PRO A 680 26.57 -23.60 5.98
CA PRO A 680 26.49 -24.85 6.75
C PRO A 680 27.83 -25.58 6.81
N GLY A 681 28.18 -26.10 8.00
CA GLY A 681 29.47 -26.72 8.30
C GLY A 681 30.62 -25.75 8.63
N GLU A 682 30.51 -24.46 8.29
CA GLU A 682 31.54 -23.46 8.57
C GLU A 682 31.53 -22.95 10.02
N ARG A 683 32.58 -22.19 10.39
CA ARG A 683 32.63 -21.42 11.62
C ARG A 683 33.39 -20.10 11.47
N LEU A 684 33.01 -19.10 12.28
CA LEU A 684 33.77 -17.87 12.50
C LEU A 684 34.09 -17.67 13.99
N VAL A 685 35.05 -16.80 14.29
CA VAL A 685 35.31 -16.34 15.65
C VAL A 685 35.03 -14.84 15.71
N TYR A 686 34.06 -14.47 16.54
CA TYR A 686 33.67 -13.10 16.85
C TYR A 686 34.35 -12.71 18.17
N ARG A 687 35.18 -11.66 18.18
CA ARG A 687 35.74 -11.10 19.41
C ARG A 687 35.39 -9.62 19.58
N PHE A 688 34.87 -9.25 20.75
CA PHE A 688 34.60 -7.85 21.12
C PHE A 688 34.78 -7.62 22.63
N THR A 689 34.83 -6.36 23.04
CA THR A 689 34.85 -5.94 24.45
C THR A 689 33.61 -5.09 24.73
N ALA A 690 32.89 -5.39 25.81
CA ALA A 690 31.65 -4.70 26.18
C ALA A 690 31.97 -3.35 26.84
N HIS A 691 31.79 -2.25 26.10
CA HIS A 691 32.12 -0.91 26.58
C HIS A 691 30.93 -0.13 27.20
N ARG A 692 29.74 -0.74 27.28
CA ARG A 692 28.50 -0.09 27.74
C ARG A 692 27.61 -1.10 28.47
N ALA A 693 27.05 -0.68 29.62
CA ALA A 693 26.03 -1.43 30.33
C ALA A 693 24.67 -1.30 29.64
N GLY A 694 23.85 -2.36 29.71
CA GLY A 694 22.58 -2.47 29.01
C GLY A 694 22.07 -3.90 28.96
N ALA A 695 20.80 -4.07 28.56
CA ALA A 695 20.28 -5.35 28.12
C ALA A 695 20.16 -5.27 26.59
N TRP A 696 21.09 -5.91 25.90
CA TRP A 696 21.29 -5.77 24.46
C TRP A 696 20.66 -6.94 23.72
N LEU A 697 20.21 -6.70 22.49
CA LEU A 697 19.91 -7.76 21.54
C LEU A 697 21.21 -8.34 20.95
N TYR A 698 21.19 -9.62 20.61
CA TYR A 698 22.04 -10.19 19.58
C TYR A 698 21.17 -11.01 18.62
N HIS A 699 21.51 -11.04 17.34
CA HIS A 699 20.72 -11.73 16.32
C HIS A 699 21.55 -12.16 15.12
N CYS A 700 20.97 -12.97 14.22
CA CYS A 700 21.57 -13.20 12.91
C CYS A 700 21.43 -11.95 12.03
N GLY A 701 22.53 -11.52 11.39
CA GLY A 701 22.57 -10.38 10.46
C GLY A 701 22.40 -10.78 8.99
N THR A 702 22.20 -12.07 8.70
CA THR A 702 22.03 -12.57 7.33
C THR A 702 20.71 -12.10 6.77
N MET A 703 20.70 -11.79 5.48
CA MET A 703 19.53 -11.23 4.83
C MET A 703 18.57 -12.34 4.35
N PRO A 704 17.24 -12.09 4.39
CA PRO A 704 16.60 -10.89 4.90
C PRO A 704 16.46 -10.98 6.43
N MET A 705 17.07 -10.03 7.12
CA MET A 705 17.26 -10.07 8.57
C MET A 705 15.95 -10.18 9.36
N THR A 706 14.84 -9.66 8.80
CA THR A 706 13.49 -9.84 9.34
C THR A 706 13.07 -11.31 9.45
N ALA A 707 13.35 -12.13 8.43
CA ALA A 707 13.04 -13.56 8.46
C ALA A 707 13.93 -14.29 9.47
N HIS A 708 15.22 -13.98 9.54
CA HIS A 708 16.12 -14.65 10.50
C HIS A 708 15.76 -14.33 11.96
N ILE A 709 15.52 -13.06 12.30
CA ILE A 709 15.08 -12.68 13.64
C ILE A 709 13.73 -13.33 13.97
N ALA A 710 12.73 -13.20 13.09
CA ALA A 710 11.40 -13.80 13.28
C ALA A 710 11.46 -15.34 13.38
N GLY A 711 12.41 -15.98 12.69
CA GLY A 711 12.66 -17.41 12.70
C GLY A 711 13.29 -17.99 13.97
N ALA A 712 13.58 -17.14 14.98
CA ALA A 712 14.24 -17.43 16.27
C ALA A 712 15.76 -17.18 16.35
N MET A 713 16.39 -16.55 15.36
CA MET A 713 17.81 -16.23 15.42
C MET A 713 18.08 -14.94 16.23
N HIS A 714 17.69 -14.94 17.50
CA HIS A 714 17.85 -13.82 18.42
C HIS A 714 18.05 -14.26 19.88
N GLY A 715 18.71 -13.44 20.69
CA GLY A 715 18.89 -13.66 22.12
C GLY A 715 19.36 -12.38 22.84
N ALA A 716 19.59 -12.46 24.16
CA ALA A 716 19.95 -11.30 24.98
C ALA A 716 21.42 -11.33 25.47
N VAL A 717 22.03 -10.15 25.59
CA VAL A 717 23.29 -9.94 26.33
C VAL A 717 23.05 -8.94 27.45
N ILE A 718 23.19 -9.38 28.70
CA ILE A 718 23.14 -8.51 29.88
C ILE A 718 24.56 -8.04 30.18
N ILE A 719 24.82 -6.74 30.05
CA ILE A 719 26.05 -6.10 30.54
C ILE A 719 25.68 -5.28 31.77
N ASP A 720 26.06 -5.78 32.94
CA ASP A 720 25.68 -5.19 34.24
C ASP A 720 26.27 -3.77 34.40
N PRO A 721 25.48 -2.78 34.85
CA PRO A 721 25.99 -1.47 35.25
C PRO A 721 26.79 -1.56 36.56
N GLU A 722 27.80 -0.69 36.70
CA GLU A 722 28.79 -0.72 37.79
C GLU A 722 28.16 -0.75 39.21
N ASP A 723 27.10 0.04 39.43
CA ASP A 723 26.32 0.08 40.68
C ASP A 723 25.03 -0.77 40.64
N LEU A 724 25.04 -1.94 40.00
CA LEU A 724 23.87 -2.84 40.01
C LEU A 724 23.67 -3.45 41.41
N ALA A 725 22.57 -3.11 42.07
CA ALA A 725 22.20 -3.70 43.35
C ALA A 725 21.83 -5.19 43.19
N PRO A 726 22.03 -6.05 44.19
CA PRO A 726 21.47 -7.39 44.18
C PRO A 726 19.93 -7.35 44.21
N ALA A 727 19.31 -8.31 43.52
CA ALA A 727 17.91 -8.67 43.66
C ALA A 727 17.82 -10.11 44.18
N ASP A 728 16.74 -10.46 44.88
CA ASP A 728 16.56 -11.81 45.42
C ASP A 728 16.26 -12.83 44.31
N LYS A 729 15.57 -12.38 43.25
CA LYS A 729 15.34 -13.12 42.00
C LYS A 729 15.52 -12.22 40.79
N GLU A 730 16.04 -12.80 39.71
CA GLU A 730 16.15 -12.15 38.40
C GLU A 730 15.54 -13.03 37.31
N TYR A 731 14.65 -12.44 36.49
CA TYR A 731 14.10 -13.06 35.30
C TYR A 731 14.54 -12.30 34.04
N ILE A 732 14.65 -13.01 32.92
CA ILE A 732 14.83 -12.45 31.57
C ILE A 732 13.60 -12.81 30.72
N LEU A 733 13.02 -11.79 30.08
CA LEU A 733 11.88 -11.91 29.17
C LEU A 733 12.28 -11.30 27.82
N VAL A 734 12.63 -12.17 26.87
CA VAL A 734 12.85 -11.77 25.48
C VAL A 734 11.51 -11.82 24.75
N GLN A 735 11.03 -10.67 24.27
CA GLN A 735 9.81 -10.59 23.48
C GLN A 735 10.11 -10.70 21.99
N SER A 736 9.39 -11.57 21.29
CA SER A 736 9.47 -11.72 19.83
C SER A 736 8.16 -12.19 19.20
N GLU A 737 8.03 -11.90 17.91
CA GLU A 737 6.89 -12.26 17.08
C GLU A 737 7.07 -13.61 16.38
N ILE A 738 5.94 -14.29 16.13
CA ILE A 738 5.89 -15.55 15.38
C ILE A 738 4.86 -15.41 14.26
N TYR A 739 5.30 -15.72 13.04
CA TYR A 739 4.53 -15.58 11.80
C TYR A 739 4.42 -16.97 11.15
N MET A 740 3.20 -17.52 11.11
CA MET A 740 2.92 -18.88 10.67
C MET A 740 2.48 -18.90 9.20
N GLU A 741 2.90 -19.93 8.45
CA GLU A 741 2.29 -20.26 7.16
C GLU A 741 0.87 -20.82 7.41
N PRO A 742 -0.21 -20.22 6.86
CA PRO A 742 -1.58 -20.57 7.24
C PRO A 742 -1.95 -22.04 6.96
N GLY A 743 -2.45 -22.75 7.98
CA GLY A 743 -2.89 -24.15 7.87
C GLY A 743 -1.76 -25.18 7.93
N THR A 744 -0.67 -24.84 8.62
CA THR A 744 0.50 -25.72 8.84
C THR A 744 0.88 -25.74 10.33
N GLY A 745 1.66 -26.74 10.77
CA GLY A 745 2.18 -26.78 12.14
C GLY A 745 1.31 -27.46 13.20
N ASP A 746 0.34 -28.30 12.83
CA ASP A 746 -0.49 -29.08 13.78
C ASP A 746 0.30 -30.20 14.51
N SER A 747 1.55 -30.45 14.12
CA SER A 747 2.45 -31.45 14.72
C SER A 747 3.93 -31.12 14.42
N PRO A 748 4.90 -31.72 15.15
CA PRO A 748 6.33 -31.53 14.88
C PRO A 748 6.74 -31.88 13.44
N GLU A 749 6.06 -32.83 12.80
CA GLU A 749 6.34 -33.30 11.43
C GLU A 749 5.67 -32.44 10.34
N SER A 750 4.67 -31.64 10.71
CA SER A 750 3.95 -30.71 9.82
C SER A 750 4.33 -29.24 10.05
N ALA A 751 5.32 -29.01 10.91
CA ALA A 751 5.95 -27.72 11.13
C ALA A 751 6.65 -27.20 9.86
N THR A 752 6.45 -25.92 9.56
CA THR A 752 7.11 -25.21 8.45
C THR A 752 8.03 -24.11 9.00
N PRO A 753 8.92 -23.52 8.18
CA PRO A 753 9.64 -22.30 8.54
C PRO A 753 8.72 -21.07 8.76
N VAL A 754 9.35 -19.93 9.07
CA VAL A 754 8.70 -18.63 9.19
C VAL A 754 8.16 -18.12 7.84
N ASP A 755 6.92 -17.62 7.82
CA ASP A 755 6.41 -16.87 6.67
C ASP A 755 7.10 -15.49 6.62
N ALA A 756 8.08 -15.38 5.72
CA ALA A 756 8.86 -14.17 5.50
C ALA A 756 8.03 -12.99 4.94
N ALA A 757 6.89 -13.23 4.30
CA ALA A 757 5.99 -12.18 3.81
C ALA A 757 5.12 -11.61 4.94
N ARG A 758 4.55 -12.46 5.81
CA ARG A 758 3.87 -12.03 7.06
C ARG A 758 4.84 -11.33 8.00
N ALA A 759 6.08 -11.81 8.11
CA ALA A 759 7.14 -11.17 8.88
C ALA A 759 7.53 -9.79 8.32
N ALA A 760 7.56 -9.62 6.99
CA ALA A 760 7.78 -8.30 6.36
C ALA A 760 6.55 -7.37 6.44
N ALA A 761 5.34 -7.91 6.67
CA ALA A 761 4.09 -7.15 6.75
C ALA A 761 3.64 -6.80 8.19
N ASP A 762 4.38 -7.27 9.21
CA ASP A 762 3.99 -7.26 10.63
C ASP A 762 2.55 -7.76 10.90
N THR A 763 2.23 -8.94 10.36
CA THR A 763 0.99 -9.66 10.66
C THR A 763 1.26 -10.93 11.47
N PRO A 764 1.68 -10.84 12.75
CA PRO A 764 2.02 -12.02 13.53
C PRO A 764 0.78 -12.78 14.00
N ASP A 765 0.98 -14.08 14.15
CA ASP A 765 0.01 -15.02 14.69
C ASP A 765 0.13 -15.04 16.22
N PHE A 766 1.36 -15.18 16.71
CA PHE A 766 1.69 -15.08 18.14
C PHE A 766 2.70 -13.96 18.40
N VAL A 767 2.66 -13.43 19.62
CA VAL A 767 3.75 -12.64 20.20
C VAL A 767 4.03 -13.29 21.54
N THR A 768 5.29 -13.52 21.89
CA THR A 768 5.66 -14.40 22.99
C THR A 768 6.62 -13.72 23.95
N PHE A 769 6.59 -14.14 25.23
CA PHE A 769 7.76 -14.01 26.09
C PHE A 769 8.53 -15.32 26.04
N ASN A 770 9.84 -15.26 25.77
CA ASN A 770 10.74 -16.41 25.68
C ASN A 770 10.29 -17.50 24.70
N GLY A 771 9.71 -17.11 23.56
CA GLY A 771 9.61 -17.95 22.37
C GLY A 771 8.46 -18.95 22.29
N ILE A 772 7.55 -18.99 23.28
CA ILE A 772 6.32 -19.80 23.29
C ILE A 772 5.16 -18.95 23.83
N ALA A 773 4.02 -18.95 23.14
CA ALA A 773 2.80 -18.25 23.54
C ALA A 773 2.21 -18.83 24.83
N ASP A 774 1.76 -17.97 25.75
CA ASP A 774 1.03 -18.32 26.98
C ASP A 774 1.75 -19.29 27.95
N GLN A 775 3.01 -19.66 27.71
CA GLN A 775 3.74 -20.65 28.52
C GLN A 775 3.80 -20.30 30.02
N TYR A 776 3.89 -19.01 30.34
CA TYR A 776 3.94 -18.54 31.72
C TYR A 776 2.56 -18.41 32.40
N LEU A 777 1.48 -18.79 31.72
CA LEU A 777 0.20 -19.12 32.36
C LEU A 777 0.20 -20.56 32.89
N GLN A 778 0.79 -21.50 32.12
CA GLN A 778 0.87 -22.91 32.50
C GLN A 778 2.03 -23.21 33.49
N LYS A 779 3.10 -22.40 33.43
CA LYS A 779 4.24 -22.44 34.35
C LYS A 779 4.53 -21.04 34.90
N PRO A 780 3.84 -20.60 35.96
CA PRO A 780 4.08 -19.30 36.59
C PRO A 780 5.53 -19.09 37.06
N LEU A 781 5.94 -17.82 37.18
CA LEU A 781 7.23 -17.41 37.72
C LEU A 781 7.16 -17.30 39.26
N PRO A 782 7.88 -18.12 40.04
CA PRO A 782 7.66 -18.24 41.49
C PRO A 782 8.42 -17.19 42.32
N ALA A 783 7.68 -16.31 43.00
CA ALA A 783 8.17 -15.29 43.93
C ALA A 783 7.65 -15.54 45.37
N GLN A 784 8.18 -14.79 46.33
CA GLN A 784 7.72 -14.73 47.72
C GLN A 784 7.43 -13.29 48.15
N VAL A 785 6.53 -13.12 49.13
CA VAL A 785 6.23 -11.80 49.70
C VAL A 785 7.49 -11.17 50.28
N GLY A 786 7.79 -9.94 49.86
CA GLY A 786 8.98 -9.21 50.32
C GLY A 786 10.26 -9.46 49.53
N GLU A 787 10.33 -10.42 48.61
CA GLU A 787 11.45 -10.56 47.67
C GLU A 787 11.51 -9.36 46.71
N ARG A 788 12.72 -8.84 46.47
CA ARG A 788 13.00 -7.94 45.34
C ARG A 788 13.20 -8.76 44.08
N VAL A 789 12.25 -8.65 43.15
CA VAL A 789 12.28 -9.36 41.87
C VAL A 789 12.63 -8.37 40.76
N ARG A 790 13.71 -8.66 40.02
CA ARG A 790 14.14 -7.95 38.82
C ARG A 790 13.64 -8.68 37.58
N PHE A 791 13.04 -7.94 36.65
CA PHE A 791 12.67 -8.44 35.32
C PHE A 791 13.48 -7.68 34.28
N TRP A 792 14.47 -8.34 33.70
CA TRP A 792 15.13 -7.91 32.47
C TRP A 792 14.19 -8.15 31.30
N VAL A 793 14.07 -7.16 30.41
CA VAL A 793 13.20 -7.24 29.22
C VAL A 793 13.99 -6.78 28.01
N VAL A 794 13.94 -7.56 26.93
CA VAL A 794 14.55 -7.24 25.63
C VAL A 794 13.50 -7.51 24.55
N ALA A 795 13.16 -6.54 23.73
CA ALA A 795 12.26 -6.76 22.60
C ALA A 795 13.08 -7.06 21.34
N ALA A 796 13.23 -8.34 21.02
CA ALA A 796 13.95 -8.83 19.85
C ALA A 796 13.20 -8.55 18.53
N GLY A 797 11.86 -8.48 18.59
CA GLY A 797 11.02 -8.16 17.43
C GLY A 797 10.85 -9.34 16.47
N PRO A 798 11.01 -9.15 15.14
CA PRO A 798 11.73 -8.04 14.48
C PRO A 798 10.98 -6.71 14.33
N ASN A 799 9.68 -6.67 14.60
CA ASN A 799 8.81 -5.53 14.28
C ASN A 799 8.17 -4.86 15.51
N ARG A 800 8.09 -5.51 16.68
CA ARG A 800 7.38 -4.98 17.85
C ARG A 800 8.28 -4.78 19.07
N GLY A 801 8.15 -3.60 19.68
CA GLY A 801 8.58 -3.36 21.06
C GLY A 801 7.62 -4.00 22.08
N SER A 802 7.98 -3.94 23.36
CA SER A 802 7.15 -4.39 24.48
C SER A 802 6.79 -3.22 25.39
N ALA A 803 5.52 -3.13 25.80
CA ALA A 803 5.07 -2.26 26.88
C ALA A 803 4.89 -3.08 28.15
N PHE A 804 5.98 -3.64 28.68
CA PHE A 804 5.94 -4.64 29.74
C PHE A 804 5.32 -4.11 31.04
N HIS A 805 4.29 -4.81 31.53
CA HIS A 805 3.52 -4.47 32.72
C HIS A 805 3.27 -5.69 33.59
N ILE A 806 3.18 -5.50 34.91
CA ILE A 806 2.73 -6.51 35.86
C ILE A 806 1.49 -5.98 36.61
N VAL A 807 0.34 -6.60 36.34
CA VAL A 807 -0.96 -6.20 36.90
C VAL A 807 -0.95 -6.35 38.41
N GLY A 808 -1.20 -5.24 39.11
CA GLY A 808 -1.19 -5.17 40.58
C GLY A 808 0.16 -4.77 41.20
N ALA A 809 1.22 -4.63 40.40
CA ALA A 809 2.52 -4.16 40.86
C ALA A 809 2.84 -2.73 40.36
N GLN A 810 3.86 -2.11 40.96
CA GLN A 810 4.49 -0.88 40.50
C GLN A 810 6.00 -1.03 40.62
N PHE A 811 6.75 -0.50 39.65
CA PHE A 811 8.20 -0.64 39.60
C PHE A 811 8.86 0.53 40.35
N ASP A 812 9.65 0.24 41.40
CA ASP A 812 10.40 1.28 42.12
C ASP A 812 11.73 1.61 41.43
N THR A 813 12.17 0.74 40.52
CA THR A 813 13.41 0.85 39.77
C THR A 813 13.12 0.53 38.32
N THR A 814 13.66 1.34 37.42
CA THR A 814 13.43 1.25 35.97
C THR A 814 14.69 1.72 35.27
N TYR A 815 15.28 0.83 34.46
CA TYR A 815 16.51 1.04 33.72
C TYR A 815 16.27 0.70 32.25
N HIS A 816 16.68 1.57 31.34
CA HIS A 816 16.37 1.49 29.91
C HIS A 816 17.53 2.09 29.11
N GLU A 817 18.03 1.40 28.08
CA GLU A 817 19.08 1.90 27.18
C GLU A 817 20.30 2.52 27.90
N GLY A 818 20.79 1.83 28.93
CA GLY A 818 21.95 2.24 29.70
C GLY A 818 21.69 3.25 30.84
N ALA A 819 20.45 3.72 31.02
CA ALA A 819 20.10 4.78 31.99
C ALA A 819 19.02 4.35 33.01
N TYR A 820 19.24 4.69 34.28
CA TYR A 820 18.18 4.64 35.31
C TYR A 820 17.20 5.80 35.11
N GLN A 821 15.94 5.48 34.82
CA GLN A 821 14.82 6.42 34.93
C GLN A 821 14.35 6.55 36.39
N LEU A 822 14.32 5.41 37.09
CA LEU A 822 14.06 5.30 38.53
C LEU A 822 15.07 4.37 39.19
N LYS A 823 15.54 4.68 40.41
CA LYS A 823 16.34 3.78 41.25
C LYS A 823 15.86 3.82 42.70
N GLN A 824 15.18 2.77 43.15
CA GLN A 824 14.57 2.64 44.49
C GLN A 824 13.69 3.85 44.87
N GLY A 825 12.73 4.14 44.01
CA GLY A 825 11.73 5.21 44.18
C GLY A 825 12.24 6.63 43.90
N ARG A 826 13.40 6.77 43.23
CA ARG A 826 14.08 8.06 42.99
C ARG A 826 14.26 8.35 41.52
N ASP A 827 13.94 9.57 41.10
CA ASP A 827 14.22 10.07 39.75
C ASP A 827 15.67 10.56 39.60
N ALA A 828 16.03 10.95 38.38
CA ALA A 828 17.33 11.52 38.03
C ALA A 828 17.65 12.89 38.70
N PHE A 829 16.69 13.51 39.38
CA PHE A 829 16.86 14.77 40.13
C PHE A 829 16.95 14.55 41.64
N GLY A 830 16.81 13.31 42.12
CA GLY A 830 16.85 12.96 43.54
C GLY A 830 15.52 13.15 44.28
N SER A 831 14.40 13.33 43.55
CA SER A 831 13.04 13.22 44.10
C SER A 831 12.84 11.83 44.72
N ARG A 832 11.78 11.68 45.52
CA ARG A 832 11.42 10.41 46.17
C ARG A 832 9.99 10.02 45.84
N ASP A 833 9.64 8.80 46.22
CA ASP A 833 8.28 8.27 46.17
C ASP A 833 7.70 8.18 44.73
N GLY A 834 8.60 8.11 43.74
CA GLY A 834 8.27 7.83 42.34
C GLY A 834 8.14 6.33 42.06
N GLY A 835 7.37 5.98 41.03
CA GLY A 835 7.20 4.60 40.56
C GLY A 835 6.80 4.58 39.09
N SER A 836 7.19 3.53 38.36
CA SER A 836 6.70 3.27 37.01
C SER A 836 5.62 2.18 37.01
N GLN A 837 4.77 2.21 36.00
CA GLN A 837 3.73 1.21 35.73
C GLN A 837 4.11 0.28 34.56
N VAL A 838 5.00 0.73 33.67
CA VAL A 838 5.36 0.05 32.42
C VAL A 838 6.87 0.22 32.19
N LEU A 839 7.52 -0.79 31.63
CA LEU A 839 8.80 -0.64 30.93
C LEU A 839 8.50 -0.67 29.43
N ASP A 840 8.57 0.49 28.78
CA ASP A 840 8.53 0.60 27.33
C ASP A 840 9.92 0.33 26.75
N VAL A 841 10.06 -0.73 25.96
CA VAL A 841 11.27 -1.03 25.17
C VAL A 841 10.88 -1.11 23.69
N ALA A 842 11.62 -0.39 22.83
CA ALA A 842 11.46 -0.44 21.38
C ALA A 842 11.97 -1.77 20.78
N VAL A 843 11.77 -1.97 19.48
CA VAL A 843 12.48 -3.05 18.74
C VAL A 843 13.98 -2.90 18.93
N ALA A 844 14.67 -4.02 19.17
CA ALA A 844 16.10 -4.11 19.44
C ALA A 844 16.59 -3.31 20.67
N SER A 845 15.67 -2.95 21.58
CA SER A 845 15.96 -2.23 22.82
C SER A 845 15.72 -3.12 24.04
N GLY A 846 16.38 -2.78 25.15
CA GLY A 846 16.24 -3.50 26.40
C GLY A 846 16.49 -2.70 27.67
N GLY A 847 16.06 -3.29 28.77
CA GLY A 847 16.13 -2.70 30.10
C GLY A 847 15.82 -3.68 31.22
N PHE A 848 15.58 -3.16 32.41
CA PHE A 848 14.98 -3.93 33.50
C PHE A 848 14.10 -3.07 34.40
N VAL A 849 13.19 -3.73 35.10
CA VAL A 849 12.40 -3.17 36.21
C VAL A 849 12.54 -4.01 37.47
N GLU A 850 12.32 -3.39 38.62
CA GLU A 850 12.28 -4.09 39.91
C GLU A 850 11.01 -3.72 40.68
N THR A 851 10.47 -4.69 41.41
CA THR A 851 9.38 -4.51 42.37
C THR A 851 9.58 -5.41 43.59
N VAL A 852 8.80 -5.16 44.64
CA VAL A 852 8.65 -6.02 45.81
C VAL A 852 7.17 -6.30 45.99
N PHE A 853 6.77 -7.57 45.94
CA PHE A 853 5.37 -7.96 46.06
C PHE A 853 4.92 -7.92 47.53
N PRO A 854 3.87 -7.15 47.90
CA PRO A 854 3.48 -6.94 49.29
C PRO A 854 2.50 -7.98 49.84
N GLU A 855 1.80 -8.70 48.96
CA GLU A 855 0.75 -9.67 49.31
C GLU A 855 0.91 -10.92 48.42
N PRO A 856 0.54 -12.13 48.89
CA PRO A 856 0.63 -13.35 48.10
C PRO A 856 -0.53 -13.40 47.08
N GLY A 857 -0.26 -13.91 45.88
CA GLY A 857 -1.25 -13.96 44.80
C GLY A 857 -0.65 -14.22 43.42
N HIS A 858 -1.52 -14.17 42.40
CA HIS A 858 -1.15 -14.38 40.99
C HIS A 858 -1.15 -13.03 40.27
N TYR A 859 0.03 -12.47 40.03
CA TYR A 859 0.20 -11.17 39.39
C TYR A 859 0.42 -11.37 37.88
N THR A 860 -0.54 -10.95 37.05
CA THR A 860 -0.45 -11.18 35.59
C THR A 860 0.56 -10.24 34.95
N MET A 861 1.64 -10.78 34.38
CA MET A 861 2.55 -10.03 33.52
C MET A 861 2.04 -10.02 32.07
N VAL A 862 2.17 -8.89 31.36
CA VAL A 862 1.67 -8.69 29.99
C VAL A 862 2.55 -7.71 29.21
N ASP A 863 2.52 -7.82 27.88
CA ASP A 863 2.71 -6.65 27.01
C ASP A 863 1.42 -5.81 27.02
N HIS A 864 1.48 -4.59 27.55
CA HIS A 864 0.31 -3.71 27.66
C HIS A 864 -0.18 -3.19 26.29
N ALA A 865 0.55 -3.42 25.20
CA ALA A 865 -0.03 -3.45 23.86
C ALA A 865 -0.95 -4.68 23.73
N MET A 866 -2.16 -4.62 24.30
CA MET A 866 -3.02 -5.78 24.59
C MET A 866 -3.21 -6.79 23.45
N ALA A 867 -3.17 -6.38 22.18
CA ALA A 867 -3.23 -7.29 21.03
C ALA A 867 -1.98 -8.20 20.86
N ASN A 868 -0.91 -7.96 21.61
CA ASN A 868 0.26 -8.83 21.77
C ASN A 868 0.05 -9.79 22.96
N ALA A 869 -0.48 -9.31 24.09
CA ALA A 869 -0.86 -10.16 25.22
C ALA A 869 -1.97 -11.17 24.87
N GLU A 870 -2.98 -10.76 24.10
CA GLU A 870 -4.01 -11.62 23.51
C GLU A 870 -3.48 -12.60 22.44
N ARG A 871 -2.19 -12.50 22.08
CA ARG A 871 -1.46 -13.38 21.15
C ARG A 871 -0.40 -14.24 21.85
N GLY A 872 -0.29 -14.21 23.18
CA GLY A 872 0.66 -15.02 23.94
C GLY A 872 1.68 -14.26 24.80
N ALA A 873 1.78 -12.93 24.68
CA ALA A 873 2.75 -12.13 25.43
C ALA A 873 2.22 -11.80 26.84
N ARG A 874 1.97 -12.86 27.61
CA ARG A 874 1.42 -12.81 28.97
C ARG A 874 1.87 -13.99 29.82
N GLY A 875 1.75 -13.85 31.13
CA GLY A 875 2.15 -14.86 32.11
C GLY A 875 1.66 -14.52 33.52
N ILE A 876 1.99 -15.36 34.48
CA ILE A 876 1.69 -15.16 35.89
C ILE A 876 3.00 -15.14 36.68
N VAL A 877 3.15 -14.19 37.60
CA VAL A 877 4.09 -14.26 38.72
C VAL A 877 3.30 -14.80 39.92
N GLU A 878 3.65 -15.99 40.39
CA GLU A 878 3.02 -16.64 41.54
C GLU A 878 3.78 -16.25 42.80
N VAL A 879 3.20 -15.34 43.59
CA VAL A 879 3.78 -14.84 44.84
C VAL A 879 3.24 -15.68 46.00
N THR A 880 4.12 -16.45 46.62
CA THR A 880 3.83 -17.28 47.79
C THR A 880 4.09 -16.53 49.12
N PRO A 881 3.45 -16.92 50.24
CA PRO A 881 3.60 -16.25 51.54
C PRO A 881 4.98 -16.35 52.19
#